data_AF-A0AAW1KDB0-F1
#
_entry.id   AF-A0AAW1KDB0-F1
#
_cell.length_a   1.000
_cell.length_b   1.000
_cell.length_c   1.000
_cell.angle_alpha   90.00
_cell.angle_beta   90.00
_cell.angle_gamma   90.00
#
_symmetry.space_group_name_H-M   'P 1'
#
loop_
_entity.id
_entity.type
_entity.pdbx_description
1 polymer ?
#
loop_
_entity_poly.entity_id
_entity_poly.type
_entity_poly.pdbx_seq_one_letter_code
_entity_poly.pdbx_strand_id
1 'polypeptide(L)'
;MTKEVAPKEWRRLNLSEEVVGAPQGISSSHPAAPTSAPDDTSAVPMRGFQPGPIVTSILARSMEIVKLEESLTTGLRSLGGDVHHSLEWSCELCRKSKAQHAAVVAKLSFADGKLAGALRKLVIQDSKLSEVIAALEVVGNKAKLAETERDKLREELESLKAIEAQLRESESTARASEAVAKVGEAKLKESLGLFRYPSLRDSGYPDAEAEHHMEGNEEGKTHHFNFEIRSAPCRRLCKSKEILTVNGEFPGPTLKIHTGDSMFIRVHNIAKYNITLHWHGIKQERNPWSDGPEYITQCPIQPGKKFKYRVKNVKEEGTVWWHAHSGWARATVHGMIIIYPKPTANYPFPTPLSEIPIILGEWWKRNVIEIPNIANKTGGEPALSDAYTINGQPGHLYPCSSQGMFTTFVEHGKTYLLRILNVVMDEELFFGITNHKLQVVAIDGHYTKPFTTSYILITPGQTIDVLVKTDQFNGSYFMAARSYSSAFGAGFDNSTTTALLNYEYDSQKITNQKLPILPPYNATKAANDFITALKRLVTKKRPITIPSKIDTRLFLTISVNLLNCSKAENCTGPLGKRFSSSINNISFITPNIDILSAYYYNIKGVFTKDFPKNPPIKFNYTGDTLPESLLTPEFGTKVMVLEYDAKVELVLQGTNILASDNHPIHLHGYSFYVVGYGIGNFDPSKDPQKYNLVDPPEQTTVAVPKNGWAALRFRANNPGVWLMHCHLERHQSWGMNMVFLVKDGPTSTNKIVHPPPDLPAC
;
A
#
# COMPACT_ATOMS: atom_id res chain seq x y z
N MET A 1 68.59 22.45 10.07
CA MET A 1 67.60 23.10 10.95
C MET A 1 66.36 23.37 10.11
N THR A 2 65.40 22.43 10.14
CA THR A 2 64.10 22.48 10.85
C THR A 2 63.01 23.15 10.01
N LYS A 3 61.82 22.59 9.79
CA LYS A 3 61.22 21.27 10.06
C LYS A 3 59.90 21.22 9.27
N GLU A 4 59.57 20.05 8.75
CA GLU A 4 58.27 19.66 8.16
C GLU A 4 57.13 19.72 9.21
N VAL A 5 55.87 19.70 8.75
CA VAL A 5 54.97 18.52 8.82
C VAL A 5 53.66 18.80 8.05
N ALA A 6 53.34 17.93 7.10
CA ALA A 6 52.01 17.64 6.59
C ALA A 6 51.66 16.16 6.92
N PRO A 7 50.56 15.58 6.43
CA PRO A 7 49.26 15.39 7.08
C PRO A 7 49.00 13.93 7.54
N LYS A 8 47.92 13.69 8.33
CA LYS A 8 47.49 12.34 8.71
C LYS A 8 46.55 11.72 7.68
N GLU A 9 47.03 10.69 7.00
CA GLU A 9 46.27 9.73 6.18
C GLU A 9 45.40 8.79 7.02
N TRP A 10 44.26 8.39 6.46
CA TRP A 10 43.49 7.22 6.89
C TRP A 10 43.73 6.05 5.92
N ARG A 11 44.06 4.90 6.49
CA ARG A 11 44.57 3.69 5.83
C ARG A 11 43.52 3.01 4.95
N ARG A 12 43.98 2.60 3.75
CA ARG A 12 43.41 1.52 2.94
C ARG A 12 43.58 0.19 3.67
N LEU A 13 42.54 -0.63 3.69
CA LEU A 13 42.64 -2.07 3.96
C LEU A 13 42.16 -2.82 2.72
N ASN A 14 43.11 -3.40 2.00
CA ASN A 14 42.90 -4.53 1.11
C ASN A 14 42.62 -5.76 1.99
N LEU A 15 41.56 -6.51 1.68
CA LEU A 15 41.41 -7.88 2.15
C LEU A 15 41.42 -8.80 0.94
N SER A 16 42.43 -9.65 0.97
CA SER A 16 42.73 -10.76 0.07
C SER A 16 41.68 -11.85 0.15
N GLU A 17 41.51 -12.51 -0.99
CA GLU A 17 40.86 -13.80 -1.18
C GLU A 17 41.46 -14.84 -0.21
N GLU A 18 40.61 -15.55 0.52
CA GLU A 18 40.93 -16.85 1.10
C GLU A 18 39.95 -17.91 0.61
N VAL A 19 40.55 -18.89 -0.04
CA VAL A 19 40.02 -20.15 -0.53
C VAL A 19 39.67 -21.05 0.65
N VAL A 20 38.44 -21.57 0.70
CA VAL A 20 38.11 -22.71 1.56
C VAL A 20 37.28 -23.73 0.79
N GLY A 21 37.98 -24.80 0.39
CA GLY A 21 37.65 -26.20 0.71
C GLY A 21 36.23 -26.72 0.46
N ALA A 22 36.09 -27.48 -0.62
CA ALA A 22 35.07 -28.51 -0.76
C ALA A 22 35.28 -29.65 0.25
N PRO A 23 34.20 -30.40 0.57
CA PRO A 23 34.31 -31.85 0.56
C PRO A 23 33.25 -32.53 -0.30
N GLN A 24 33.71 -33.55 -1.02
CA GLN A 24 32.93 -34.55 -1.74
C GLN A 24 32.41 -35.66 -0.83
N GLY A 25 31.37 -36.36 -1.31
CA GLY A 25 30.92 -37.69 -0.85
C GLY A 25 29.79 -37.61 0.19
N ILE A 26 28.69 -38.35 0.11
CA ILE A 26 28.50 -39.74 -0.34
C ILE A 26 27.04 -39.94 -0.83
N SER A 27 26.91 -40.91 -1.74
CA SER A 27 25.73 -41.49 -2.37
C SER A 27 24.52 -41.81 -1.47
N SER A 28 23.32 -41.75 -2.05
CA SER A 28 22.36 -42.86 -1.92
C SER A 28 21.38 -42.90 -3.10
N SER A 29 20.99 -44.13 -3.39
CA SER A 29 20.33 -44.67 -4.57
C SER A 29 18.79 -44.60 -4.51
N HIS A 30 18.17 -44.41 -5.68
CA HIS A 30 16.81 -44.84 -6.03
C HIS A 30 16.65 -46.38 -5.97
N PRO A 31 15.47 -47.00 -6.22
CA PRO A 31 14.08 -46.48 -6.37
C PRO A 31 13.04 -47.31 -5.56
N ALA A 32 11.81 -46.79 -5.40
CA ALA A 32 10.61 -47.64 -5.29
C ALA A 32 9.32 -46.88 -5.64
N ALA A 33 8.69 -47.31 -6.72
CA ALA A 33 7.24 -47.27 -7.00
C ALA A 33 6.92 -48.69 -7.54
N PRO A 34 5.69 -49.25 -7.48
CA PRO A 34 4.50 -48.65 -8.10
C PRO A 34 3.12 -49.04 -7.48
N THR A 35 2.04 -48.60 -8.16
CA THR A 35 0.62 -49.08 -8.15
C THR A 35 -0.27 -48.62 -6.98
N SER A 36 -1.57 -48.26 -7.11
CA SER A 36 -2.52 -48.17 -8.24
C SER A 36 -3.88 -47.58 -7.77
N ALA A 37 -4.40 -46.58 -8.51
CA ALA A 37 -5.79 -46.48 -9.02
C ALA A 37 -6.94 -46.08 -8.04
N PRO A 38 -8.13 -45.68 -8.55
CA PRO A 38 -8.73 -44.36 -8.28
C PRO A 38 -10.02 -44.45 -7.44
N ASP A 39 -10.45 -43.33 -6.86
CA ASP A 39 -11.85 -43.22 -6.43
C ASP A 39 -12.44 -41.84 -6.68
N ASP A 40 -13.66 -41.90 -7.18
CA ASP A 40 -14.41 -40.90 -7.93
C ASP A 40 -15.54 -40.40 -7.02
N THR A 41 -15.52 -39.14 -6.60
CA THR A 41 -16.71 -38.47 -6.06
C THR A 41 -16.74 -37.00 -6.44
N SER A 42 -17.62 -36.69 -7.39
CA SER A 42 -18.08 -35.36 -7.74
C SER A 42 -18.83 -34.72 -6.56
N ALA A 43 -18.32 -33.60 -6.05
CA ALA A 43 -19.08 -32.69 -5.18
C ALA A 43 -18.89 -31.24 -5.65
N VAL A 44 -19.99 -30.63 -6.07
CA VAL A 44 -20.10 -29.21 -6.46
C VAL A 44 -20.05 -28.34 -5.20
N PRO A 45 -19.22 -27.29 -5.10
CA PRO A 45 -19.30 -26.36 -3.97
C PRO A 45 -20.43 -25.36 -4.19
N MET A 46 -21.44 -25.40 -3.32
CA MET A 46 -22.44 -24.35 -3.17
C MET A 46 -21.83 -23.10 -2.50
N ARG A 47 -22.32 -21.93 -2.92
CA ARG A 47 -21.93 -20.58 -2.47
C ARG A 47 -22.08 -20.41 -0.95
N GLY A 48 -21.03 -19.95 -0.28
CA GLY A 48 -21.06 -19.59 1.14
C GLY A 48 -21.81 -18.28 1.39
N PHE A 49 -22.75 -18.33 2.33
CA PHE A 49 -23.47 -17.18 2.90
C PHE A 49 -22.65 -16.62 4.09
N GLN A 50 -22.41 -15.31 4.15
CA GLN A 50 -21.82 -14.68 5.34
C GLN A 50 -22.92 -14.35 6.38
N PRO A 51 -22.68 -14.56 7.69
CA PRO A 51 -23.62 -14.14 8.73
C PRO A 51 -23.77 -12.61 8.74
N GLY A 52 -25.01 -12.13 8.86
CA GLY A 52 -25.29 -10.70 8.99
C GLY A 52 -24.70 -10.08 10.27
N PRO A 53 -24.58 -8.74 10.33
CA PRO A 53 -23.85 -8.00 11.38
C PRO A 53 -24.33 -8.27 12.81
N ILE A 54 -25.59 -8.71 12.99
CA ILE A 54 -26.15 -9.06 14.30
C ILE A 54 -25.51 -10.34 14.85
N VAL A 55 -25.28 -11.36 14.00
CA VAL A 55 -24.68 -12.65 14.42
C VAL A 55 -23.20 -12.46 14.77
N THR A 56 -22.51 -11.61 14.01
CA THR A 56 -21.10 -11.25 14.27
C THR A 56 -20.95 -10.46 15.56
N SER A 57 -21.91 -9.59 15.89
CA SER A 57 -21.95 -8.85 17.15
C SER A 57 -22.20 -9.76 18.36
N ILE A 58 -23.11 -10.73 18.23
CA ILE A 58 -23.39 -11.72 19.29
C ILE A 58 -22.15 -12.60 19.54
N LEU A 59 -21.48 -13.09 18.48
CA LEU A 59 -20.26 -13.89 18.61
C LEU A 59 -19.11 -13.12 19.26
N ALA A 60 -18.92 -11.84 18.91
CA ALA A 60 -17.90 -10.99 19.52
C ALA A 60 -18.16 -10.75 21.02
N ARG A 61 -19.42 -10.53 21.41
CA ARG A 61 -19.81 -10.31 22.81
C ARG A 61 -19.77 -11.58 23.65
N SER A 62 -20.07 -12.75 23.08
CA SER A 62 -19.88 -14.05 23.76
C SER A 62 -18.40 -14.31 24.10
N MET A 63 -17.47 -13.84 23.27
CA MET A 63 -16.03 -13.97 23.55
C MET A 63 -15.56 -13.03 24.67
N GLU A 64 -16.23 -11.90 24.90
CA GLU A 64 -15.93 -11.00 26.03
C GLU A 64 -16.42 -11.57 27.38
N ILE A 65 -17.59 -12.22 27.39
CA ILE A 65 -18.12 -12.89 28.59
C ILE A 65 -17.18 -14.02 29.03
N VAL A 66 -16.63 -14.81 28.10
CA VAL A 66 -15.65 -15.87 28.40
C VAL A 66 -14.36 -15.31 29.00
N LYS A 67 -13.91 -14.13 28.54
CA LYS A 67 -12.73 -13.45 29.11
C LYS A 67 -12.98 -12.91 30.52
N LEU A 68 -14.19 -12.41 30.79
CA LEU A 68 -14.61 -11.95 32.12
C LEU A 68 -14.70 -13.12 33.13
N GLU A 69 -15.22 -14.27 32.71
CA GLU A 69 -15.23 -15.51 33.52
C GLU A 69 -13.81 -15.98 33.87
N GLU A 70 -12.86 -15.89 32.92
CA GLU A 70 -11.45 -16.23 33.17
C GLU A 70 -10.77 -15.25 34.15
N SER A 71 -11.13 -13.96 34.11
CA SER A 71 -10.62 -12.95 35.04
C SER A 71 -11.15 -13.15 36.47
N LEU A 72 -12.45 -13.43 36.63
CA LEU A 72 -13.10 -13.74 37.91
C LEU A 72 -12.53 -15.02 38.56
N THR A 73 -12.31 -16.06 37.75
CA THR A 73 -11.73 -17.33 38.22
C THR A 73 -10.28 -17.12 38.70
N THR A 74 -9.56 -16.19 38.10
CA THR A 74 -8.16 -15.86 38.45
C THR A 74 -8.11 -15.00 39.73
N GLY A 75 -9.00 -14.02 39.88
CA GLY A 75 -9.09 -13.17 41.08
C GLY A 75 -9.54 -13.94 42.33
N LEU A 76 -10.43 -14.92 42.18
CA LEU A 76 -10.87 -15.77 43.31
C LEU A 76 -9.79 -16.74 43.80
N ARG A 77 -8.81 -17.09 42.96
CA ARG A 77 -7.65 -17.93 43.36
C ARG A 77 -6.57 -17.17 44.13
N SER A 78 -6.53 -15.84 44.05
CA SER A 78 -5.56 -15.02 44.81
C SER A 78 -5.97 -14.76 46.27
N LEU A 79 -7.19 -15.12 46.66
CA LEU A 79 -7.67 -15.04 48.03
C LEU A 79 -7.42 -16.39 48.72
N GLY A 80 -6.23 -16.56 49.30
CA GLY A 80 -5.88 -17.77 50.05
C GLY A 80 -6.63 -17.89 51.38
N GLY A 81 -7.13 -19.10 51.70
CA GLY A 81 -7.64 -19.50 53.01
C GLY A 81 -9.12 -19.91 53.03
N ASP A 82 -9.38 -21.14 53.48
CA ASP A 82 -10.67 -21.76 53.89
C ASP A 82 -11.98 -21.21 53.30
N VAL A 83 -12.11 -21.34 51.97
CA VAL A 83 -13.43 -21.40 51.32
C VAL A 83 -13.42 -22.56 50.31
N HIS A 84 -12.97 -23.74 50.74
CA HIS A 84 -12.71 -24.82 49.78
C HIS A 84 -13.99 -25.51 49.27
N HIS A 85 -15.10 -25.48 50.03
CA HIS A 85 -16.30 -26.25 49.67
C HIS A 85 -17.37 -25.49 48.86
N SER A 86 -17.47 -24.16 48.96
CA SER A 86 -18.46 -23.37 48.18
C SER A 86 -17.92 -22.90 46.83
N LEU A 87 -16.59 -22.93 46.61
CA LEU A 87 -15.95 -22.51 45.36
C LEU A 87 -15.82 -23.64 44.32
N GLU A 88 -15.80 -24.91 44.73
CA GLU A 88 -15.83 -26.04 43.79
C GLU A 88 -17.16 -26.14 43.03
N TRP A 89 -18.28 -25.82 43.69
CA TRP A 89 -19.61 -25.86 43.05
C TRP A 89 -19.77 -24.79 41.96
N SER A 90 -19.27 -23.57 42.19
CA SER A 90 -19.27 -22.49 41.21
C SER A 90 -18.32 -22.75 40.03
N CYS A 91 -17.15 -23.36 40.27
CA CYS A 91 -16.24 -23.77 39.19
C CYS A 91 -16.82 -24.88 38.31
N GLU A 92 -17.60 -25.80 38.88
CA GLU A 92 -18.22 -26.87 38.11
C GLU A 92 -19.42 -26.38 37.28
N LEU A 93 -20.19 -25.41 37.80
CA LEU A 93 -21.21 -24.69 37.03
C LEU A 93 -20.60 -23.89 35.86
N CYS A 94 -19.48 -23.19 36.06
CA CYS A 94 -18.75 -22.51 34.98
C CYS A 94 -18.20 -23.50 33.93
N ARG A 95 -17.65 -24.66 34.34
CA ARG A 95 -17.19 -25.68 33.39
C ARG A 95 -18.33 -26.29 32.59
N LYS A 96 -19.48 -26.58 33.22
CA LYS A 96 -20.68 -27.08 32.52
C LYS A 96 -21.26 -26.03 31.56
N SER A 97 -21.23 -24.74 31.94
CA SER A 97 -21.57 -23.61 31.05
C SER A 97 -20.65 -23.53 29.84
N LYS A 98 -19.33 -23.65 30.02
CA LYS A 98 -18.32 -23.62 28.94
C LYS A 98 -18.50 -24.77 27.94
N ALA A 99 -18.77 -25.98 28.43
CA ALA A 99 -19.02 -27.15 27.58
C ALA A 99 -20.35 -27.04 26.80
N GLN A 100 -21.40 -26.49 27.42
CA GLN A 100 -22.69 -26.28 26.76
C GLN A 100 -22.63 -25.13 25.74
N HIS A 101 -21.88 -24.06 26.00
CA HIS A 101 -21.63 -22.97 25.04
C HIS A 101 -20.86 -23.43 23.81
N ALA A 102 -19.78 -24.20 23.99
CA ALA A 102 -19.02 -24.77 22.87
C ALA A 102 -19.88 -25.68 21.99
N ALA A 103 -20.78 -26.47 22.59
CA ALA A 103 -21.71 -27.34 21.87
C ALA A 103 -22.80 -26.58 21.07
N VAL A 104 -23.19 -25.38 21.52
CA VAL A 104 -24.15 -24.52 20.81
C VAL A 104 -23.46 -23.80 19.65
N VAL A 105 -22.24 -23.29 19.84
CA VAL A 105 -21.43 -22.67 18.78
C VAL A 105 -21.09 -23.69 17.67
N ALA A 106 -20.75 -24.92 18.05
CA ALA A 106 -20.48 -26.01 17.10
C ALA A 106 -21.73 -26.50 16.34
N LYS A 107 -22.94 -26.27 16.86
CA LYS A 107 -24.21 -26.56 16.16
C LYS A 107 -24.71 -25.41 15.30
N LEU A 108 -24.27 -24.17 15.55
CA LEU A 108 -24.59 -22.99 14.74
C LEU A 108 -23.73 -22.90 13.47
N SER A 109 -22.60 -23.60 13.41
CA SER A 109 -21.78 -23.73 12.20
C SER A 109 -22.34 -24.74 11.17
N PHE A 110 -23.37 -25.51 11.53
CA PHE A 110 -23.97 -26.53 10.66
C PHE A 110 -25.48 -26.70 10.92
N ALA A 111 -26.34 -25.82 10.38
CA ALA A 111 -27.72 -26.17 9.99
C ALA A 111 -28.47 -24.99 9.35
N ASP A 112 -28.92 -25.20 8.11
CA ASP A 112 -30.00 -24.44 7.49
C ASP A 112 -31.30 -24.50 8.34
N GLY A 113 -31.99 -23.37 8.44
CA GLY A 113 -33.46 -23.36 8.60
C GLY A 113 -34.07 -23.50 10.00
N LYS A 114 -33.34 -23.40 11.11
CA LYS A 114 -33.95 -23.39 12.48
C LYS A 114 -33.40 -22.31 13.43
N LEU A 115 -33.43 -21.05 13.00
CA LEU A 115 -33.01 -19.88 13.82
C LEU A 115 -33.93 -19.64 15.04
N ALA A 116 -35.23 -19.95 14.93
CA ALA A 116 -36.21 -19.70 16.00
C ALA A 116 -36.05 -20.60 17.24
N GLY A 117 -35.45 -21.79 17.09
CA GLY A 117 -35.19 -22.70 18.21
C GLY A 117 -33.92 -22.36 19.00
N ALA A 118 -32.91 -21.78 18.34
CA ALA A 118 -31.68 -21.32 18.97
C ALA A 118 -31.91 -20.05 19.81
N LEU A 119 -32.75 -19.13 19.31
CA LEU A 119 -33.17 -17.93 20.04
C LEU A 119 -33.92 -18.24 21.34
N ARG A 120 -34.80 -19.27 21.36
CA ARG A 120 -35.49 -19.72 22.58
C ARG A 120 -34.54 -20.27 23.67
N LYS A 121 -33.34 -20.76 23.30
CA LYS A 121 -32.33 -21.22 24.27
C LYS A 121 -31.45 -20.09 24.79
N LEU A 122 -31.30 -18.99 24.05
CA LEU A 122 -30.65 -17.75 24.51
C LEU A 122 -31.51 -17.01 25.54
N VAL A 123 -32.84 -17.08 25.44
CA VAL A 123 -33.79 -16.51 26.43
C VAL A 123 -33.68 -17.18 27.82
N ILE A 124 -33.08 -18.37 27.92
CA ILE A 124 -32.84 -19.06 29.21
C ILE A 124 -31.59 -18.50 29.94
N GLN A 125 -30.80 -17.60 29.32
CA GLN A 125 -29.64 -16.96 29.96
C GLN A 125 -29.97 -15.66 30.71
N ASP A 126 -31.15 -15.08 30.50
CA ASP A 126 -31.59 -13.85 31.19
C ASP A 126 -31.79 -14.10 32.71
N SER A 127 -32.24 -15.31 33.10
CA SER A 127 -32.48 -15.62 34.52
C SER A 127 -31.20 -15.74 35.36
N LYS A 128 -30.05 -16.03 34.73
CA LYS A 128 -28.78 -16.25 35.45
C LYS A 128 -27.98 -14.95 35.65
N LEU A 129 -28.13 -13.97 34.77
CA LEU A 129 -27.45 -12.68 34.91
C LEU A 129 -28.05 -11.88 36.08
N SER A 130 -29.38 -11.88 36.22
CA SER A 130 -30.06 -11.26 37.36
C SER A 130 -29.72 -11.96 38.69
N GLU A 131 -29.52 -13.28 38.70
CA GLU A 131 -29.04 -14.02 39.88
C GLU A 131 -27.59 -13.65 40.26
N VAL A 132 -26.71 -13.43 39.27
CA VAL A 132 -25.33 -12.98 39.49
C VAL A 132 -25.29 -11.54 40.02
N ILE A 133 -26.11 -10.63 39.48
CA ILE A 133 -26.25 -9.26 39.97
C ILE A 133 -26.75 -9.25 41.42
N ALA A 134 -27.78 -10.06 41.74
CA ALA A 134 -28.29 -10.19 43.10
C ALA A 134 -27.26 -10.78 44.08
N ALA A 135 -26.47 -11.76 43.65
CA ALA A 135 -25.39 -12.32 44.48
C ALA A 135 -24.27 -11.30 44.75
N LEU A 136 -23.89 -10.49 43.76
CA LEU A 136 -22.87 -9.44 43.90
C LEU A 136 -23.34 -8.29 44.82
N GLU A 137 -24.62 -7.91 44.75
CA GLU A 137 -25.22 -6.93 45.68
C GLU A 137 -25.18 -7.40 47.14
N VAL A 138 -25.40 -8.69 47.39
CA VAL A 138 -25.30 -9.29 48.73
C VAL A 138 -23.84 -9.32 49.22
N VAL A 139 -22.89 -9.59 48.33
CA VAL A 139 -21.45 -9.61 48.68
C VAL A 139 -20.93 -8.20 48.98
N GLY A 140 -21.29 -7.20 48.18
CA GLY A 140 -20.88 -5.81 48.36
C GLY A 140 -21.37 -5.17 49.68
N ASN A 141 -22.45 -5.68 50.26
CA ASN A 141 -23.05 -5.20 51.50
C ASN A 141 -22.49 -5.87 52.79
N LYS A 142 -21.52 -6.78 52.70
CA LYS A 142 -20.91 -7.40 53.90
C LYS A 142 -19.92 -6.46 54.59
N ALA A 143 -20.13 -6.23 55.88
CA ALA A 143 -19.42 -5.26 56.74
C ALA A 143 -17.90 -5.49 56.95
N LYS A 144 -17.27 -6.48 56.29
CA LYS A 144 -15.85 -6.83 56.44
C LYS A 144 -14.97 -6.51 55.21
N LEU A 145 -15.53 -5.98 54.13
CA LEU A 145 -14.75 -5.56 52.96
C LEU A 145 -14.08 -4.20 53.18
N ALA A 146 -12.89 -3.97 52.63
CA ALA A 146 -12.27 -2.65 52.63
C ALA A 146 -13.04 -1.69 51.71
N GLU A 147 -13.06 -0.40 52.02
CA GLU A 147 -13.87 0.60 51.30
C GLU A 147 -13.51 0.68 49.81
N THR A 148 -12.22 0.56 49.48
CA THR A 148 -11.69 0.52 48.12
C THR A 148 -12.12 -0.71 47.32
N GLU A 149 -12.44 -1.83 47.97
CA GLU A 149 -12.93 -3.04 47.30
C GLU A 149 -14.44 -2.96 47.05
N ARG A 150 -15.18 -2.30 47.96
CA ARG A 150 -16.60 -2.00 47.75
C ARG A 150 -16.82 -1.06 46.57
N ASP A 151 -15.95 -0.06 46.40
CA ASP A 151 -16.06 0.89 45.29
C ASP A 151 -15.84 0.22 43.92
N LYS A 152 -14.85 -0.68 43.82
CA LYS A 152 -14.63 -1.48 42.60
C LYS A 152 -15.81 -2.40 42.28
N LEU A 153 -16.35 -3.08 43.29
CA LEU A 153 -17.55 -3.91 43.14
C LEU A 153 -18.77 -3.09 42.68
N ARG A 154 -18.89 -1.84 43.15
CA ARG A 154 -19.97 -0.93 42.75
C ARG A 154 -19.84 -0.49 41.30
N GLU A 155 -18.62 -0.18 40.85
CA GLU A 155 -18.33 0.20 39.47
C GLU A 155 -18.59 -0.96 38.49
N GLU A 156 -18.17 -2.18 38.85
CA GLU A 156 -18.47 -3.38 38.06
C GLU A 156 -19.97 -3.71 38.03
N LEU A 157 -20.68 -3.54 39.15
CA LEU A 157 -22.12 -3.76 39.22
C LEU A 157 -22.90 -2.78 38.33
N GLU A 158 -22.52 -1.51 38.30
CA GLU A 158 -23.13 -0.51 37.41
C GLU A 158 -22.85 -0.83 35.93
N SER A 159 -21.65 -1.32 35.61
CA SER A 159 -21.34 -1.80 34.25
C SER A 159 -22.22 -2.98 33.84
N LEU A 160 -22.47 -3.94 34.75
CA LEU A 160 -23.32 -5.10 34.47
C LEU A 160 -24.80 -4.71 34.31
N LYS A 161 -25.30 -3.78 35.14
CA LYS A 161 -26.67 -3.24 35.00
C LYS A 161 -26.86 -2.47 33.69
N ALA A 162 -25.85 -1.73 33.24
CA ALA A 162 -25.88 -1.05 31.94
C ALA A 162 -25.93 -2.06 30.78
N ILE A 163 -25.23 -3.19 30.90
CA ILE A 163 -25.28 -4.27 29.91
C ILE A 163 -26.66 -4.96 29.91
N GLU A 164 -27.26 -5.24 31.06
CA GLU A 164 -28.62 -5.81 31.18
C GLU A 164 -29.66 -4.88 30.53
N ALA A 165 -29.56 -3.57 30.74
CA ALA A 165 -30.44 -2.58 30.13
C ALA A 165 -30.32 -2.54 28.60
N GLN A 166 -29.09 -2.58 28.07
CA GLN A 166 -28.83 -2.62 26.63
C GLN A 166 -29.33 -3.92 25.98
N LEU A 167 -29.25 -5.04 26.69
CA LEU A 167 -29.77 -6.33 26.22
C LEU A 167 -31.30 -6.29 26.11
N ARG A 168 -32.00 -5.73 27.10
CA ARG A 168 -33.47 -5.53 27.04
C ARG A 168 -33.90 -4.61 25.90
N GLU A 169 -33.14 -3.56 25.62
CA GLU A 169 -33.39 -2.67 24.48
C GLU A 169 -33.16 -3.39 23.13
N SER A 170 -32.17 -4.27 23.05
CA SER A 170 -31.91 -5.10 21.87
C SER A 170 -33.02 -6.15 21.61
N GLU A 171 -33.60 -6.74 22.66
CA GLU A 171 -34.76 -7.63 22.53
C GLU A 171 -36.01 -6.90 22.02
N SER A 172 -36.26 -5.69 22.51
CA SER A 172 -37.34 -4.81 22.01
C SER A 172 -37.17 -4.52 20.52
N THR A 173 -35.93 -4.21 20.11
CA THR A 173 -35.58 -3.90 18.72
C THR A 173 -35.67 -5.13 17.80
N ALA A 174 -35.33 -6.33 18.31
CA ALA A 174 -35.49 -7.58 17.59
C ALA A 174 -36.96 -7.96 17.37
N ARG A 175 -37.83 -7.75 18.38
CA ARG A 175 -39.28 -7.96 18.24
C ARG A 175 -39.91 -6.96 17.26
N ALA A 176 -39.46 -5.71 17.26
CA ALA A 176 -39.90 -4.70 16.29
C ALA A 176 -39.49 -5.06 14.85
N SER A 177 -38.27 -5.58 14.67
CA SER A 177 -37.77 -6.03 13.36
C SER A 177 -38.52 -7.26 12.82
N GLU A 178 -38.90 -8.19 13.70
CA GLU A 178 -39.71 -9.35 13.33
C GLU A 178 -41.16 -8.97 12.93
N ALA A 179 -41.74 -7.96 13.59
CA ALA A 179 -43.03 -7.40 13.22
C ALA A 179 -42.99 -6.74 11.83
N VAL A 180 -41.92 -6.00 11.52
CA VAL A 180 -41.71 -5.37 10.20
C VAL A 180 -41.49 -6.43 9.10
N ALA A 181 -40.76 -7.51 9.39
CA ALA A 181 -40.56 -8.62 8.45
C ALA A 181 -41.88 -9.34 8.11
N LYS A 182 -42.77 -9.55 9.09
CA LYS A 182 -44.11 -10.15 8.87
C LYS A 182 -45.03 -9.27 8.03
N VAL A 183 -44.92 -7.95 8.17
CA VAL A 183 -45.66 -6.99 7.31
C VAL A 183 -45.12 -6.99 5.87
N GLY A 184 -43.81 -7.18 5.69
CA GLY A 184 -43.17 -7.32 4.39
C GLY A 184 -43.57 -8.60 3.65
N GLU A 185 -43.65 -9.73 4.36
CA GLU A 185 -44.08 -11.02 3.81
C GLU A 185 -45.57 -11.04 3.40
N ALA A 186 -46.43 -10.33 4.15
CA ALA A 186 -47.84 -10.19 3.80
C ALA A 186 -48.03 -9.40 2.50
N LYS A 187 -47.26 -8.30 2.31
CA LYS A 187 -47.31 -7.48 1.08
C LYS A 187 -46.73 -8.18 -0.15
N LEU A 188 -45.76 -9.08 0.01
CA LEU A 188 -45.17 -9.84 -1.10
C LEU A 188 -46.10 -10.94 -1.62
N LYS A 189 -46.97 -11.51 -0.76
CA LYS A 189 -47.97 -12.50 -1.16
C LYS A 189 -49.17 -11.88 -1.87
N GLU A 190 -49.48 -10.63 -1.58
CA GLU A 190 -50.56 -9.88 -2.22
C GLU A 190 -50.19 -9.39 -3.64
N SER A 191 -48.89 -9.25 -3.93
CA SER A 191 -48.39 -8.76 -5.22
C SER A 191 -48.05 -9.86 -6.24
N LEU A 192 -48.11 -11.14 -5.86
CA LEU A 192 -47.78 -12.30 -6.71
C LEU A 192 -49.00 -13.05 -7.25
N GLY A 193 -50.21 -12.57 -7.01
CA GLY A 193 -51.42 -13.16 -7.57
C GLY A 193 -52.43 -12.11 -7.96
N LEU A 194 -52.39 -11.64 -9.22
CA LEU A 194 -53.57 -11.41 -10.08
C LEU A 194 -53.21 -10.66 -11.39
N PHE A 195 -53.88 -11.11 -12.45
CA PHE A 195 -54.17 -10.48 -13.76
C PHE A 195 -53.33 -10.78 -15.02
N ARG A 196 -54.04 -11.44 -15.94
CA ARG A 196 -53.83 -11.60 -17.39
C ARG A 196 -54.64 -10.56 -18.17
N TYR A 197 -54.19 -10.32 -19.42
CA TYR A 197 -54.84 -9.70 -20.61
C TYR A 197 -54.74 -8.16 -20.80
N PRO A 198 -54.96 -7.61 -22.02
CA PRO A 198 -54.47 -7.95 -23.37
C PRO A 198 -53.90 -6.72 -24.15
N SER A 199 -53.48 -6.93 -25.39
CA SER A 199 -52.97 -5.96 -26.39
C SER A 199 -53.86 -4.74 -26.68
N LEU A 200 -53.26 -3.59 -27.04
CA LEU A 200 -53.76 -2.64 -28.07
C LEU A 200 -52.69 -1.61 -28.49
N ARG A 201 -52.91 -1.04 -29.67
CA ARG A 201 -52.01 -0.36 -30.63
C ARG A 201 -51.89 1.17 -30.47
N ASP A 202 -50.83 1.68 -31.12
CA ASP A 202 -50.65 2.94 -31.87
C ASP A 202 -50.47 4.31 -31.20
N SER A 203 -49.31 4.92 -31.55
CA SER A 203 -48.99 6.34 -31.91
C SER A 203 -47.66 6.76 -31.25
N GLY A 204 -46.63 7.31 -31.90
CA GLY A 204 -46.27 7.67 -33.27
C GLY A 204 -44.79 8.17 -33.23
N TYR A 205 -44.03 7.83 -34.28
CA TYR A 205 -42.60 8.06 -34.61
C TYR A 205 -42.00 9.49 -34.41
N PRO A 206 -40.66 9.73 -34.58
CA PRO A 206 -39.59 8.80 -34.95
C PRO A 206 -38.26 8.81 -34.15
N ASP A 207 -37.57 7.68 -34.30
CA ASP A 207 -36.19 7.33 -33.98
C ASP A 207 -35.09 8.11 -34.73
N ALA A 208 -33.85 8.03 -34.20
CA ALA A 208 -32.73 7.27 -34.80
C ALA A 208 -31.39 8.03 -34.85
N GLU A 209 -30.48 7.68 -33.94
CA GLU A 209 -29.09 7.41 -34.33
C GLU A 209 -28.84 5.91 -34.12
N ALA A 210 -28.55 5.22 -35.22
CA ALA A 210 -28.39 3.79 -35.29
C ALA A 210 -27.00 3.37 -34.75
N GLU A 211 -27.00 2.61 -33.66
CA GLU A 211 -25.85 1.80 -33.26
C GLU A 211 -25.76 0.60 -34.22
N HIS A 212 -24.67 0.56 -34.98
CA HIS A 212 -24.33 -0.59 -35.79
C HIS A 212 -23.72 -1.66 -34.88
N HIS A 213 -24.39 -2.81 -34.81
CA HIS A 213 -23.92 -4.01 -34.14
C HIS A 213 -22.52 -4.40 -34.60
N MET A 214 -21.55 -4.33 -33.69
CA MET A 214 -20.38 -5.19 -33.69
C MET A 214 -20.32 -5.95 -32.36
N GLU A 215 -20.10 -7.25 -32.50
CA GLU A 215 -19.82 -8.31 -31.52
C GLU A 215 -19.58 -7.89 -30.05
N GLY A 216 -20.29 -8.61 -29.16
CA GLY A 216 -20.43 -8.33 -27.73
C GLY A 216 -19.14 -7.95 -26.99
N ASN A 217 -19.03 -6.67 -26.65
CA ASN A 217 -18.05 -6.16 -25.72
C ASN A 217 -18.69 -6.21 -24.33
N GLU A 218 -18.36 -7.22 -23.52
CA GLU A 218 -18.72 -7.20 -22.10
C GLU A 218 -18.01 -5.99 -21.45
N GLU A 219 -18.75 -4.90 -21.26
CA GLU A 219 -18.26 -3.73 -20.53
C GLU A 219 -17.83 -4.14 -19.12
N GLY A 220 -16.64 -3.70 -18.69
CA GLY A 220 -16.14 -3.99 -17.35
C GLY A 220 -17.07 -3.44 -16.26
N LYS A 221 -17.01 -4.02 -15.06
CA LYS A 221 -17.88 -3.62 -13.95
C LYS A 221 -17.54 -2.22 -13.47
N THR A 222 -18.56 -1.51 -13.03
CA THR A 222 -18.39 -0.20 -12.40
C THR A 222 -18.45 -0.34 -10.87
N HIS A 223 -17.40 0.11 -10.20
CA HIS A 223 -17.27 0.12 -8.74
C HIS A 223 -17.47 1.52 -8.19
N HIS A 224 -18.13 1.62 -7.03
CA HIS A 224 -18.34 2.88 -6.33
C HIS A 224 -17.73 2.80 -4.94
N PHE A 225 -16.82 3.72 -4.65
CA PHE A 225 -16.16 3.84 -3.35
C PHE A 225 -16.43 5.21 -2.74
N ASN A 226 -16.55 5.26 -1.41
CA ASN A 226 -16.64 6.50 -0.66
C ASN A 226 -15.45 6.58 0.30
N PHE A 227 -14.68 7.65 0.17
CA PHE A 227 -13.48 7.91 0.96
C PHE A 227 -13.72 9.17 1.79
N GLU A 228 -13.78 9.03 3.10
CA GLU A 228 -13.79 10.15 4.03
C GLU A 228 -12.37 10.39 4.54
N ILE A 229 -11.79 11.53 4.16
CA ILE A 229 -10.49 11.94 4.68
C ILE A 229 -10.74 12.57 6.04
N ARG A 230 -10.24 11.93 7.11
CA ARG A 230 -10.44 12.39 8.48
C ARG A 230 -9.21 12.17 9.34
N SER A 231 -9.11 12.96 10.40
CA SER A 231 -8.17 12.68 11.48
C SER A 231 -8.66 11.49 12.29
N ALA A 232 -7.74 10.59 12.66
CA ALA A 232 -8.00 9.52 13.61
C ALA A 232 -6.79 9.30 14.54
N PRO A 233 -7.02 8.91 15.81
CA PRO A 233 -5.94 8.60 16.74
C PRO A 233 -5.23 7.32 16.32
N CYS A 234 -3.90 7.37 16.25
CA CYS A 234 -3.07 6.21 16.01
C CYS A 234 -1.91 6.16 17.01
N ARG A 235 -1.73 5.00 17.65
CA ARG A 235 -0.67 4.76 18.63
C ARG A 235 0.41 3.85 18.04
N ARG A 236 1.66 4.32 18.03
CA ARG A 236 2.87 3.54 17.71
C ARG A 236 4.03 4.04 18.55
N LEU A 237 5.02 3.18 18.81
CA LEU A 237 6.23 3.56 19.55
C LEU A 237 5.91 4.23 20.91
N CYS A 238 4.92 3.68 21.62
CA CYS A 238 4.38 4.17 22.89
C CYS A 238 3.72 5.57 22.85
N LYS A 239 3.58 6.21 21.69
CA LYS A 239 2.98 7.54 21.55
C LYS A 239 1.73 7.49 20.67
N SER A 240 0.70 8.23 21.08
CA SER A 240 -0.50 8.47 20.29
C SER A 240 -0.41 9.82 19.60
N LYS A 241 -0.84 9.92 18.35
CA LYS A 241 -1.06 11.17 17.62
C LYS A 241 -2.28 11.04 16.70
N GLU A 242 -2.88 12.17 16.36
CA GLU A 242 -3.85 12.24 15.27
C GLU A 242 -3.12 12.13 13.92
N ILE A 243 -3.61 11.27 13.03
CA ILE A 243 -3.12 11.11 11.67
C ILE A 243 -4.27 11.28 10.67
N LEU A 244 -3.96 11.71 9.45
CA LEU A 244 -4.92 11.65 8.37
C LEU A 244 -5.10 10.21 7.91
N THR A 245 -6.35 9.82 7.71
CA THR A 245 -6.76 8.47 7.31
C THR A 245 -7.83 8.55 6.24
N VAL A 246 -8.06 7.44 5.55
CA VAL A 246 -9.27 7.22 4.78
C VAL A 246 -10.19 6.34 5.60
N ASN A 247 -11.42 6.80 5.84
CA ASN A 247 -12.44 6.07 6.61
C ASN A 247 -12.02 5.71 8.06
N GLY A 248 -10.97 6.33 8.60
CA GLY A 248 -10.40 5.98 9.92
C GLY A 248 -9.41 4.82 9.90
N GLU A 249 -9.03 4.32 8.72
CA GLU A 249 -8.14 3.18 8.55
C GLU A 249 -6.70 3.64 8.22
N PHE A 250 -5.71 2.96 8.80
CA PHE A 250 -4.29 3.12 8.48
C PHE A 250 -3.56 1.75 8.53
N PRO A 251 -2.98 1.26 7.42
CA PRO A 251 -3.16 1.76 6.04
C PRO A 251 -4.64 1.83 5.64
N GLY A 252 -4.95 2.61 4.61
CA GLY A 252 -6.31 2.75 4.09
C GLY A 252 -6.82 1.51 3.36
N PRO A 253 -8.09 1.52 2.92
CA PRO A 253 -8.74 0.35 2.32
C PRO A 253 -8.04 -0.12 1.04
N THR A 254 -7.97 -1.45 0.88
CA THR A 254 -7.55 -2.07 -0.38
C THR A 254 -8.70 -2.12 -1.36
N LEU A 255 -8.52 -1.53 -2.54
CA LEU A 255 -9.48 -1.60 -3.63
C LEU A 255 -9.24 -2.87 -4.45
N LYS A 256 -10.29 -3.58 -4.83
CA LYS A 256 -10.23 -4.83 -5.58
C LYS A 256 -11.13 -4.73 -6.80
N ILE A 257 -10.54 -4.84 -7.98
CA ILE A 257 -11.23 -4.72 -9.27
C ILE A 257 -10.64 -5.72 -10.28
N HIS A 258 -11.27 -5.89 -11.43
CA HIS A 258 -10.72 -6.63 -12.55
C HIS A 258 -10.24 -5.70 -13.67
N THR A 259 -9.29 -6.14 -14.49
CA THR A 259 -8.93 -5.45 -15.72
C THR A 259 -10.16 -5.23 -16.60
N GLY A 260 -10.36 -3.99 -17.05
CA GLY A 260 -11.52 -3.50 -17.79
C GLY A 260 -12.54 -2.76 -16.93
N ASP A 261 -12.49 -2.94 -15.60
CA ASP A 261 -13.42 -2.28 -14.69
C ASP A 261 -13.19 -0.76 -14.62
N SER A 262 -14.20 -0.05 -14.12
CA SER A 262 -14.15 1.38 -13.81
C SER A 262 -14.40 1.61 -12.32
N MET A 263 -13.76 2.61 -11.74
CA MET A 263 -13.95 3.04 -10.35
C MET A 263 -14.40 4.50 -10.28
N PHE A 264 -15.45 4.74 -9.51
CA PHE A 264 -15.89 6.07 -9.13
C PHE A 264 -15.69 6.26 -7.62
N ILE A 265 -14.73 7.10 -7.26
CA ILE A 265 -14.37 7.32 -5.86
C ILE A 265 -14.83 8.71 -5.44
N ARG A 266 -15.84 8.77 -4.58
CA ARG A 266 -16.28 10.02 -3.95
C ARG A 266 -15.40 10.28 -2.73
N VAL A 267 -14.56 11.30 -2.82
CA VAL A 267 -13.70 11.75 -1.73
C VAL A 267 -14.39 12.92 -1.04
N HIS A 268 -14.58 12.80 0.27
CA HIS A 268 -15.07 13.86 1.15
C HIS A 268 -13.95 14.25 2.10
N ASN A 269 -13.44 15.46 1.96
CA ASN A 269 -12.42 15.95 2.86
C ASN A 269 -13.07 16.56 4.11
N ILE A 270 -13.12 15.82 5.20
CA ILE A 270 -13.57 16.32 6.51
C ILE A 270 -12.41 16.64 7.45
N ALA A 271 -11.18 16.50 6.97
CA ALA A 271 -9.98 16.89 7.68
C ALA A 271 -9.74 18.40 7.57
N LYS A 272 -8.78 18.89 8.37
CA LYS A 272 -8.43 20.31 8.44
C LYS A 272 -7.43 20.78 7.37
N TYR A 273 -6.92 19.88 6.54
CA TYR A 273 -5.90 20.17 5.54
C TYR A 273 -6.46 19.96 4.14
N ASN A 274 -5.96 20.75 3.18
CA ASN A 274 -6.12 20.48 1.76
C ASN A 274 -5.59 19.09 1.40
N ILE A 275 -6.26 18.41 0.46
CA ILE A 275 -5.82 17.09 0.01
C ILE A 275 -6.26 16.77 -1.41
N THR A 276 -5.43 16.00 -2.11
CA THR A 276 -5.75 15.29 -3.35
C THR A 276 -5.33 13.84 -3.21
N LEU A 277 -5.89 12.96 -4.05
CA LEU A 277 -5.52 11.54 -4.11
C LEU A 277 -5.08 11.19 -5.52
N HIS A 278 -4.03 10.40 -5.63
CA HIS A 278 -3.49 9.85 -6.86
C HIS A 278 -3.68 8.33 -6.91
N TRP A 279 -3.89 7.80 -8.12
CA TRP A 279 -4.10 6.38 -8.41
C TRP A 279 -2.84 5.83 -9.08
N HIS A 280 -1.78 5.73 -8.28
CA HIS A 280 -0.45 5.37 -8.73
C HIS A 280 -0.43 4.12 -9.59
N GLY A 281 0.13 4.28 -10.80
CA GLY A 281 0.29 3.23 -11.79
C GLY A 281 -0.90 3.03 -12.73
N ILE A 282 -2.04 3.71 -12.50
CA ILE A 282 -3.17 3.70 -13.45
C ILE A 282 -2.94 4.77 -14.52
N LYS A 283 -3.02 4.39 -15.80
CA LYS A 283 -2.74 5.29 -16.94
C LYS A 283 -3.70 6.47 -17.08
N GLN A 284 -4.91 6.40 -16.55
CA GLN A 284 -5.92 7.46 -16.69
C GLN A 284 -6.11 7.92 -18.15
N GLU A 285 -6.31 6.98 -19.08
CA GLU A 285 -6.33 7.28 -20.51
C GLU A 285 -7.26 8.46 -20.84
N ARG A 286 -6.66 9.56 -21.32
CA ARG A 286 -7.28 10.84 -21.71
C ARG A 286 -7.92 11.62 -20.56
N ASN A 287 -7.78 11.17 -19.32
CA ASN A 287 -8.46 11.70 -18.15
C ASN A 287 -7.49 12.16 -17.05
N PRO A 288 -6.59 13.12 -17.33
CA PRO A 288 -5.71 13.66 -16.31
C PRO A 288 -6.50 14.38 -15.18
N TRP A 289 -7.76 14.77 -15.39
CA TRP A 289 -8.63 15.40 -14.38
C TRP A 289 -8.89 14.53 -13.14
N SER A 290 -8.67 13.22 -13.22
CA SER A 290 -8.76 12.31 -12.07
C SER A 290 -7.39 11.76 -11.65
N ASP A 291 -6.29 12.33 -12.16
CA ASP A 291 -4.95 11.87 -11.83
C ASP A 291 -4.54 12.29 -10.42
N GLY A 292 -4.86 13.53 -9.99
CA GLY A 292 -4.72 13.97 -8.60
C GLY A 292 -3.50 14.78 -8.16
N PRO A 293 -2.34 14.87 -8.84
CA PRO A 293 -1.22 15.66 -8.31
C PRO A 293 -1.59 17.13 -8.11
N GLU A 294 -1.42 17.62 -6.87
CA GLU A 294 -1.83 18.94 -6.41
C GLU A 294 -1.18 20.05 -7.25
N TYR A 295 -1.98 20.98 -7.78
CA TYR A 295 -1.60 22.06 -8.70
C TYR A 295 -0.93 21.61 -10.02
N ILE A 296 -0.97 20.31 -10.35
CA ILE A 296 -0.58 19.82 -11.67
C ILE A 296 -1.84 19.53 -12.50
N THR A 297 -2.74 18.70 -11.96
CA THR A 297 -3.98 18.30 -12.65
C THR A 297 -5.26 18.79 -11.99
N GLN A 298 -5.15 19.25 -10.74
CA GLN A 298 -6.26 19.85 -10.02
C GLN A 298 -5.74 20.72 -8.88
N CYS A 299 -6.53 21.73 -8.49
CA CYS A 299 -6.40 22.33 -7.17
C CYS A 299 -6.89 21.37 -6.06
N PRO A 300 -6.46 21.58 -4.81
CA PRO A 300 -6.77 20.65 -3.74
C PRO A 300 -8.25 20.60 -3.38
N ILE A 301 -8.71 19.43 -2.90
CA ILE A 301 -10.02 19.30 -2.27
C ILE A 301 -9.92 19.97 -0.90
N GLN A 302 -10.53 21.15 -0.76
CA GLN A 302 -10.50 21.91 0.49
C GLN A 302 -11.29 21.20 1.62
N PRO A 303 -11.01 21.51 2.89
CA PRO A 303 -11.83 21.08 4.02
C PRO A 303 -13.33 21.32 3.81
N GLY A 304 -14.15 20.33 4.13
CA GLY A 304 -15.60 20.31 3.93
C GLY A 304 -16.06 20.11 2.47
N LYS A 305 -15.14 20.04 1.49
CA LYS A 305 -15.48 19.85 0.08
C LYS A 305 -15.39 18.38 -0.34
N LYS A 306 -15.96 18.10 -1.51
CA LYS A 306 -16.05 16.77 -2.10
C LYS A 306 -15.56 16.81 -3.53
N PHE A 307 -14.98 15.72 -3.99
CA PHE A 307 -14.63 15.51 -5.39
C PHE A 307 -14.82 14.06 -5.79
N LYS A 308 -15.33 13.80 -6.99
CA LYS A 308 -15.50 12.45 -7.52
C LYS A 308 -14.42 12.13 -8.55
N TYR A 309 -13.47 11.27 -8.18
CA TYR A 309 -12.53 10.69 -9.15
C TYR A 309 -13.24 9.68 -10.04
N ARG A 310 -12.91 9.70 -11.33
CA ARG A 310 -13.57 8.92 -12.38
C ARG A 310 -12.52 8.10 -13.13
N VAL A 311 -12.04 7.02 -12.50
CA VAL A 311 -11.05 6.13 -13.09
C VAL A 311 -11.78 5.12 -13.97
N LYS A 312 -11.56 5.12 -15.28
CA LYS A 312 -12.35 4.30 -16.22
C LYS A 312 -11.48 3.33 -16.98
N ASN A 313 -12.04 2.15 -17.27
CA ASN A 313 -11.45 1.13 -18.14
C ASN A 313 -9.98 0.83 -17.77
N VAL A 314 -9.74 0.45 -16.52
CA VAL A 314 -8.41 0.15 -15.99
C VAL A 314 -7.81 -1.03 -16.77
N LYS A 315 -6.60 -0.88 -17.33
CA LYS A 315 -5.99 -1.89 -18.23
C LYS A 315 -4.86 -2.67 -17.60
N GLU A 316 -4.36 -2.18 -16.47
CA GLU A 316 -3.31 -2.81 -15.68
C GLU A 316 -3.80 -4.15 -15.10
N GLU A 317 -2.88 -5.05 -14.75
CA GLU A 317 -3.19 -6.38 -14.18
C GLU A 317 -2.10 -6.74 -13.16
N GLY A 318 -2.47 -6.87 -11.89
CA GLY A 318 -1.52 -7.07 -10.77
C GLY A 318 -1.77 -6.08 -9.64
N THR A 319 -0.71 -5.71 -8.93
CA THR A 319 -0.79 -4.77 -7.80
C THR A 319 -0.38 -3.37 -8.24
N VAL A 320 -1.24 -2.39 -7.98
CA VAL A 320 -0.92 -0.95 -8.00
C VAL A 320 -1.44 -0.32 -6.70
N TRP A 321 -1.48 1.00 -6.57
CA TRP A 321 -1.86 1.61 -5.28
C TRP A 321 -2.45 3.01 -5.44
N TRP A 322 -2.99 3.55 -4.35
CA TRP A 322 -3.46 4.93 -4.27
C TRP A 322 -2.84 5.62 -3.05
N HIS A 323 -2.66 6.94 -3.14
CA HIS A 323 -2.14 7.73 -2.04
C HIS A 323 -2.51 9.20 -2.15
N ALA A 324 -2.37 9.95 -1.05
CA ALA A 324 -2.48 11.40 -1.13
C ALA A 324 -1.34 12.00 -1.95
N HIS A 325 -1.62 13.00 -2.78
CA HIS A 325 -0.60 13.69 -3.60
C HIS A 325 -0.57 15.18 -3.26
N SER A 326 -0.57 15.47 -1.96
CA SER A 326 -0.53 16.82 -1.37
C SER A 326 0.35 16.83 -0.14
N GLY A 327 1.50 17.52 -0.25
CA GLY A 327 2.56 17.47 0.74
C GLY A 327 2.87 16.03 1.20
N TRP A 328 3.17 15.86 2.48
CA TRP A 328 3.59 14.56 3.02
C TRP A 328 2.42 13.69 3.51
N ALA A 329 1.18 13.99 3.10
CA ALA A 329 -0.02 13.30 3.59
C ALA A 329 -0.03 11.80 3.25
N ARG A 330 0.66 11.37 2.18
CA ARG A 330 0.75 9.94 1.84
C ARG A 330 1.45 9.08 2.88
N ALA A 331 2.21 9.66 3.82
CA ALA A 331 2.79 8.91 4.93
C ALA A 331 1.72 8.13 5.72
N THR A 332 0.47 8.61 5.75
CA THR A 332 -0.65 7.90 6.41
C THR A 332 -1.90 7.75 5.55
N VAL A 333 -2.02 8.47 4.42
CA VAL A 333 -3.14 8.38 3.48
C VAL A 333 -2.70 7.62 2.23
N HIS A 334 -2.77 6.29 2.29
CA HIS A 334 -2.44 5.39 1.19
C HIS A 334 -3.18 4.05 1.33
N GLY A 335 -3.28 3.29 0.24
CA GLY A 335 -3.81 1.94 0.24
C GLY A 335 -3.55 1.23 -1.10
N MET A 336 -3.75 -0.07 -1.13
CA MET A 336 -3.46 -0.90 -2.30
C MET A 336 -4.63 -0.93 -3.29
N ILE A 337 -4.34 -1.14 -4.57
CA ILE A 337 -5.32 -1.50 -5.59
C ILE A 337 -4.86 -2.84 -6.18
N ILE A 338 -5.70 -3.86 -6.03
CA ILE A 338 -5.47 -5.17 -6.65
C ILE A 338 -6.36 -5.25 -7.88
N ILE A 339 -5.71 -5.41 -9.04
CA ILE A 339 -6.37 -5.52 -10.33
C ILE A 339 -6.21 -6.95 -10.82
N TYR A 340 -7.25 -7.73 -10.63
CA TYR A 340 -7.31 -9.12 -11.04
C TYR A 340 -7.37 -9.23 -12.57
N PRO A 341 -6.88 -10.34 -13.17
CA PRO A 341 -7.21 -10.65 -14.56
C PRO A 341 -8.72 -10.63 -14.77
N LYS A 342 -9.17 -10.41 -16.02
CA LYS A 342 -10.59 -10.56 -16.36
C LYS A 342 -11.15 -11.88 -15.77
N PRO A 343 -12.42 -11.95 -15.34
CA PRO A 343 -13.00 -13.18 -14.78
C PRO A 343 -12.87 -14.43 -15.68
N THR A 344 -12.72 -14.21 -16.99
CA THR A 344 -12.52 -15.24 -18.02
C THR A 344 -11.06 -15.63 -18.26
N ALA A 345 -10.12 -15.00 -17.54
CA ALA A 345 -8.69 -15.19 -17.69
C ALA A 345 -8.06 -15.66 -16.37
N ASN A 346 -7.00 -16.45 -16.49
CA ASN A 346 -6.18 -16.89 -15.35
C ASN A 346 -4.88 -16.10 -15.29
N TYR A 347 -4.24 -16.13 -14.12
CA TYR A 347 -2.86 -15.72 -13.96
C TYR A 347 -1.94 -16.47 -14.95
N PRO A 348 -0.81 -15.86 -15.37
CA PRO A 348 0.19 -16.54 -16.19
C PRO A 348 1.08 -17.51 -15.39
N PHE A 349 0.75 -17.73 -14.12
CA PHE A 349 1.39 -18.68 -13.20
C PHE A 349 0.29 -19.46 -12.47
N PRO A 350 0.62 -20.61 -11.83
CA PRO A 350 -0.36 -21.39 -11.08
C PRO A 350 -1.08 -20.54 -10.04
N THR A 351 -2.41 -20.65 -9.97
CA THR A 351 -3.23 -19.87 -9.04
C THR A 351 -2.76 -20.10 -7.61
N PRO A 352 -2.37 -19.03 -6.87
CA PRO A 352 -1.98 -19.15 -5.47
C PRO A 352 -3.18 -19.56 -4.61
N LEU A 353 -2.94 -20.17 -3.45
CA LEU A 353 -4.00 -20.48 -2.49
C LEU A 353 -4.70 -19.22 -2.00
N SER A 354 -3.91 -18.20 -1.68
CA SER A 354 -4.37 -16.91 -1.20
C SER A 354 -3.34 -15.81 -1.50
N GLU A 355 -3.77 -14.57 -1.34
CA GLU A 355 -2.98 -13.37 -1.61
C GLU A 355 -2.85 -12.54 -0.35
N ILE A 356 -1.63 -12.08 -0.05
CA ILE A 356 -1.31 -11.37 1.19
C ILE A 356 -0.75 -9.99 0.82
N PRO A 357 -1.50 -8.90 1.08
CA PRO A 357 -0.99 -7.54 0.95
C PRO A 357 0.10 -7.25 1.99
N ILE A 358 1.23 -6.69 1.53
CA ILE A 358 2.36 -6.27 2.36
C ILE A 358 2.70 -4.82 1.99
N ILE A 359 2.36 -3.88 2.86
CA ILE A 359 2.62 -2.44 2.67
C ILE A 359 3.82 -2.05 3.54
N LEU A 360 4.94 -1.73 2.91
CA LEU A 360 6.13 -1.20 3.56
C LEU A 360 6.01 0.32 3.65
N GLY A 361 6.11 0.90 4.84
CA GLY A 361 5.98 2.35 5.03
C GLY A 361 6.84 2.89 6.16
N GLU A 362 6.69 4.17 6.47
CA GLU A 362 7.41 4.86 7.53
C GLU A 362 6.46 5.48 8.56
N TRP A 363 6.98 5.68 9.77
CA TRP A 363 6.27 6.31 10.86
C TRP A 363 7.13 7.38 11.55
N TRP A 364 6.51 8.53 11.80
CA TRP A 364 7.07 9.60 12.64
C TRP A 364 6.21 9.77 13.89
N LYS A 365 6.83 10.03 15.04
CA LYS A 365 6.11 10.50 16.24
C LYS A 365 5.58 11.92 16.06
N ARG A 366 6.23 12.74 15.22
CA ARG A 366 5.77 14.10 14.88
C ARG A 366 4.63 14.08 13.86
N ASN A 367 3.95 15.21 13.73
CA ASN A 367 2.97 15.44 12.68
C ASN A 367 3.67 15.52 11.31
N VAL A 368 3.32 14.62 10.40
CA VAL A 368 3.98 14.50 9.08
C VAL A 368 3.74 15.72 8.19
N ILE A 369 2.62 16.42 8.39
CA ILE A 369 2.30 17.65 7.64
C ILE A 369 3.23 18.81 8.01
N GLU A 370 3.84 18.79 9.20
CA GLU A 370 4.75 19.85 9.67
C GLU A 370 6.21 19.61 9.27
N ILE A 371 6.58 18.37 8.94
CA ILE A 371 7.95 18.00 8.58
C ILE A 371 8.50 18.84 7.42
N PRO A 372 7.82 18.91 6.25
CA PRO A 372 8.31 19.73 5.14
C PRO A 372 8.34 21.22 5.49
N ASN A 373 7.40 21.70 6.31
CA ASN A 373 7.36 23.10 6.74
C ASN A 373 8.56 23.48 7.61
N ILE A 374 8.99 22.60 8.51
CA ILE A 374 10.18 22.82 9.35
C ILE A 374 11.43 22.79 8.48
N ALA A 375 11.59 21.79 7.61
CA ALA A 375 12.72 21.69 6.69
C ALA A 375 12.80 22.91 5.76
N ASN A 376 11.65 23.38 5.25
CA ASN A 376 11.56 24.57 4.43
C ASN A 376 11.80 25.87 5.21
N LYS A 377 11.72 25.90 6.54
CA LYS A 377 12.13 27.07 7.34
C LYS A 377 13.63 27.04 7.57
N THR A 378 14.17 25.91 8.02
CA THR A 378 15.60 25.78 8.35
C THR A 378 16.50 25.69 7.12
N GLY A 379 15.95 25.33 5.96
CA GLY A 379 16.71 24.97 4.77
C GLY A 379 17.46 23.63 4.90
N GLY A 380 17.30 22.90 6.00
CA GLY A 380 17.95 21.62 6.25
C GLY A 380 17.17 20.41 5.73
N GLU A 381 17.65 19.22 6.08
CA GLU A 381 16.96 17.97 5.77
C GLU A 381 15.64 17.85 6.56
N PRO A 382 14.59 17.28 5.96
CA PRO A 382 13.46 16.76 6.70
C PRO A 382 13.92 15.77 7.76
N ALA A 383 13.29 15.83 8.93
CA ALA A 383 13.70 14.95 10.01
C ALA A 383 13.23 13.50 9.77
N LEU A 384 14.16 12.56 9.94
CA LEU A 384 14.04 11.13 9.67
C LEU A 384 12.84 10.47 10.38
N SER A 385 12.39 9.34 9.83
CA SER A 385 11.38 8.48 10.45
C SER A 385 11.86 7.94 11.79
N ASP A 386 10.90 7.67 12.68
CA ASP A 386 11.15 6.99 13.94
C ASP A 386 11.10 5.46 13.79
N ALA A 387 10.48 4.95 12.72
CA ALA A 387 10.41 3.54 12.37
C ALA A 387 9.99 3.31 10.92
N TYR A 388 10.50 2.24 10.30
CA TYR A 388 9.81 1.56 9.22
C TYR A 388 8.65 0.71 9.74
N THR A 389 7.72 0.36 8.85
CA THR A 389 6.53 -0.42 9.18
C THR A 389 6.20 -1.43 8.09
N ILE A 390 5.60 -2.57 8.49
CA ILE A 390 4.92 -3.52 7.61
C ILE A 390 3.44 -3.49 7.98
N ASN A 391 2.57 -3.19 7.00
CA ASN A 391 1.13 -2.99 7.19
C ASN A 391 0.82 -2.02 8.34
N GLY A 392 1.58 -0.92 8.41
CA GLY A 392 1.45 0.11 9.42
C GLY A 392 1.95 -0.28 10.82
N GLN A 393 2.61 -1.43 10.99
CA GLN A 393 3.16 -1.90 12.27
C GLN A 393 4.69 -1.94 12.25
N PRO A 394 5.40 -1.32 13.22
CA PRO A 394 6.87 -1.31 13.23
C PRO A 394 7.52 -2.69 13.36
N GLY A 395 6.91 -3.58 14.15
CA GLY A 395 7.45 -4.91 14.42
C GLY A 395 8.24 -5.00 15.72
N HIS A 396 8.72 -6.21 16.04
CA HIS A 396 9.18 -6.56 17.38
C HIS A 396 10.47 -5.88 17.86
N LEU A 397 11.27 -5.33 16.94
CA LEU A 397 12.53 -4.64 17.26
C LEU A 397 12.31 -3.22 17.80
N TYR A 398 11.09 -2.68 17.72
CA TYR A 398 10.76 -1.34 18.19
C TYR A 398 10.05 -1.36 19.55
N PRO A 399 10.24 -0.31 20.37
CA PRO A 399 9.54 -0.19 21.64
C PRO A 399 8.01 -0.19 21.45
N CYS A 400 7.30 -0.85 22.37
CA CYS A 400 5.83 -0.97 22.37
C CYS A 400 5.24 -1.49 21.05
N SER A 401 5.95 -2.33 20.30
CA SER A 401 5.53 -2.76 18.96
C SER A 401 5.46 -4.28 18.77
N SER A 402 5.99 -5.08 19.70
CA SER A 402 6.00 -6.55 19.59
C SER A 402 4.60 -7.18 19.63
N GLN A 403 3.70 -6.68 20.49
CA GLN A 403 2.32 -7.20 20.60
C GLN A 403 1.44 -6.86 19.39
N GLY A 404 1.74 -5.76 18.69
CA GLY A 404 1.00 -5.29 17.52
C GLY A 404 1.64 -5.68 16.19
N MET A 405 2.71 -6.48 16.20
CA MET A 405 3.44 -6.86 14.99
C MET A 405 2.51 -7.58 14.01
N PHE A 406 2.58 -7.18 12.74
CA PHE A 406 1.79 -7.81 11.69
C PHE A 406 2.12 -9.31 11.61
N THR A 407 1.09 -10.15 11.63
CA THR A 407 1.21 -11.61 11.57
C THR A 407 0.22 -12.13 10.55
N THR A 408 0.70 -12.96 9.63
CA THR A 408 -0.13 -13.67 8.65
C THR A 408 0.08 -15.16 8.77
N PHE A 409 -0.93 -15.92 8.37
CA PHE A 409 -0.99 -17.35 8.59
C PHE A 409 -1.01 -18.11 7.27
N VAL A 410 -0.31 -19.23 7.22
CA VAL A 410 -0.12 -20.03 6.01
C VAL A 410 -0.20 -21.53 6.27
N GLU A 411 -0.70 -22.28 5.31
CA GLU A 411 -0.73 -23.73 5.32
C GLU A 411 0.59 -24.28 4.76
N HIS A 412 1.09 -25.37 5.37
CA HIS A 412 2.26 -26.07 4.87
C HIS A 412 2.04 -26.65 3.46
N GLY A 413 3.04 -26.54 2.60
CA GLY A 413 3.07 -27.09 1.23
C GLY A 413 2.28 -26.30 0.19
N LYS A 414 1.69 -25.15 0.57
CA LYS A 414 0.92 -24.29 -0.33
C LYS A 414 1.78 -23.21 -0.97
N THR A 415 1.16 -22.39 -1.81
CA THR A 415 1.81 -21.23 -2.45
C THR A 415 0.93 -20.01 -2.26
N TYR A 416 1.52 -18.92 -1.80
CA TYR A 416 0.85 -17.65 -1.55
C TYR A 416 1.44 -16.57 -2.45
N LEU A 417 0.60 -15.63 -2.89
CA LEU A 417 1.05 -14.44 -3.62
C LEU A 417 1.15 -13.27 -2.64
N LEU A 418 2.36 -12.86 -2.31
CA LEU A 418 2.59 -11.64 -1.55
C LEU A 418 2.62 -10.46 -2.51
N ARG A 419 1.73 -9.50 -2.26
CA ARG A 419 1.61 -8.25 -3.02
C ARG A 419 2.31 -7.16 -2.25
N ILE A 420 3.56 -6.87 -2.60
CA ILE A 420 4.42 -5.99 -1.81
C ILE A 420 4.37 -4.60 -2.42
N LEU A 421 4.02 -3.61 -1.60
CA LEU A 421 3.95 -2.20 -1.96
C LEU A 421 4.94 -1.43 -1.10
N ASN A 422 5.75 -0.56 -1.70
CA ASN A 422 6.59 0.37 -0.96
C ASN A 422 6.03 1.79 -0.98
N VAL A 423 5.46 2.23 0.16
CA VAL A 423 4.98 3.60 0.41
C VAL A 423 5.92 4.41 1.30
N VAL A 424 7.14 3.92 1.56
CA VAL A 424 8.20 4.66 2.26
C VAL A 424 8.36 6.04 1.60
N MET A 425 8.60 7.05 2.41
CA MET A 425 8.73 8.43 1.94
C MET A 425 10.10 8.67 1.32
N ASP A 426 11.14 8.10 1.92
CA ASP A 426 12.49 8.65 1.77
C ASP A 426 13.61 7.61 1.53
N GLU A 427 13.36 6.30 1.54
CA GLU A 427 14.39 5.28 1.30
C GLU A 427 13.87 4.10 0.44
N GLU A 428 14.78 3.48 -0.32
CA GLU A 428 14.53 2.16 -0.93
C GLU A 428 14.67 1.07 0.14
N LEU A 429 13.95 -0.05 0.01
CA LEU A 429 14.03 -1.13 0.98
C LEU A 429 14.46 -2.45 0.35
N PHE A 430 15.38 -3.15 1.03
CA PHE A 430 15.50 -4.59 0.89
C PHE A 430 14.40 -5.28 1.70
N PHE A 431 13.76 -6.30 1.13
CA PHE A 431 12.77 -7.14 1.81
C PHE A 431 13.07 -8.63 1.61
N GLY A 432 12.80 -9.45 2.62
CA GLY A 432 12.99 -10.89 2.58
C GLY A 432 12.21 -11.63 3.66
N ILE A 433 12.19 -12.96 3.57
CA ILE A 433 11.52 -13.86 4.52
C ILE A 433 12.49 -14.95 4.94
N THR A 434 12.64 -15.17 6.26
CA THR A 434 13.56 -16.17 6.79
C THR A 434 13.26 -17.54 6.18
N ASN A 435 14.28 -18.19 5.62
CA ASN A 435 14.24 -19.53 5.01
C ASN A 435 13.26 -19.69 3.82
N HIS A 436 12.68 -18.62 3.29
CA HIS A 436 11.81 -18.72 2.12
C HIS A 436 12.45 -18.00 0.93
N LYS A 437 12.26 -18.56 -0.26
CA LYS A 437 12.60 -17.91 -1.52
C LYS A 437 11.40 -17.14 -2.05
N LEU A 438 11.68 -16.05 -2.76
CA LEU A 438 10.71 -15.17 -3.38
C LEU A 438 10.80 -15.36 -4.89
N GLN A 439 9.75 -15.88 -5.52
CA GLN A 439 9.66 -15.92 -6.97
C GLN A 439 8.93 -14.67 -7.45
N VAL A 440 9.67 -13.72 -8.03
CA VAL A 440 9.10 -12.48 -8.57
C VAL A 440 8.29 -12.79 -9.82
N VAL A 441 7.04 -12.31 -9.88
CA VAL A 441 6.11 -12.60 -10.99
C VAL A 441 5.44 -11.36 -11.59
N ALA A 442 5.42 -10.23 -10.88
CA ALA A 442 4.98 -8.95 -11.44
C ALA A 442 5.66 -7.76 -10.75
N ILE A 443 5.68 -6.62 -11.45
CA ILE A 443 6.13 -5.32 -10.96
C ILE A 443 5.20 -4.24 -11.52
N ASP A 444 4.77 -3.28 -10.71
CA ASP A 444 3.97 -2.11 -11.13
C ASP A 444 2.73 -2.45 -11.99
N GLY A 445 2.03 -3.56 -11.68
CA GLY A 445 0.86 -4.00 -12.47
C GLY A 445 1.20 -4.62 -13.83
N HIS A 446 2.44 -5.10 -14.01
CA HIS A 446 2.91 -5.81 -15.20
C HIS A 446 3.65 -7.10 -14.86
N TYR A 447 3.32 -8.19 -15.56
CA TYR A 447 3.99 -9.48 -15.34
C TYR A 447 5.46 -9.47 -15.75
N THR A 448 6.28 -10.09 -14.92
CA THR A 448 7.71 -10.31 -15.17
C THR A 448 7.96 -11.75 -15.61
N LYS A 449 9.07 -11.97 -16.34
CA LYS A 449 9.60 -13.32 -16.52
C LYS A 449 10.01 -13.84 -15.13
N PRO A 450 9.43 -14.95 -14.64
CA PRO A 450 9.66 -15.34 -13.26
C PRO A 450 11.13 -15.64 -12.99
N PHE A 451 11.63 -15.14 -11.86
CA PHE A 451 12.94 -15.49 -11.32
C PHE A 451 12.87 -15.56 -9.80
N THR A 452 13.74 -16.39 -9.21
CA THR A 452 13.71 -16.69 -7.78
C THR A 452 14.91 -16.06 -7.09
N THR A 453 14.66 -15.40 -5.96
CA THR A 453 15.67 -14.70 -5.14
C THR A 453 15.40 -14.91 -3.65
N SER A 454 16.34 -14.57 -2.77
CA SER A 454 16.12 -14.54 -1.31
C SER A 454 15.73 -13.17 -0.77
N TYR A 455 15.94 -12.11 -1.55
CA TYR A 455 15.54 -10.75 -1.22
C TYR A 455 15.08 -10.01 -2.48
N ILE A 456 14.24 -9.01 -2.30
CA ILE A 456 13.94 -8.01 -3.33
C ILE A 456 14.50 -6.66 -2.90
N LEU A 457 14.83 -5.81 -3.87
CA LEU A 457 14.93 -4.37 -3.68
C LEU A 457 13.64 -3.75 -4.21
N ILE A 458 12.98 -2.91 -3.42
CA ILE A 458 11.77 -2.22 -3.82
C ILE A 458 11.88 -0.74 -3.48
N THR A 459 11.61 0.13 -4.44
CA THR A 459 11.74 1.57 -4.26
C THR A 459 10.39 2.22 -3.97
N PRO A 460 10.34 3.39 -3.31
CA PRO A 460 9.11 4.15 -3.12
C PRO A 460 8.31 4.30 -4.41
N GLY A 461 7.03 3.93 -4.36
CA GLY A 461 6.12 3.95 -5.49
C GLY A 461 6.06 2.65 -6.30
N GLN A 462 7.00 1.72 -6.13
CA GLN A 462 6.92 0.42 -6.79
C GLN A 462 6.01 -0.56 -6.05
N THR A 463 5.46 -1.49 -6.81
CA THR A 463 4.85 -2.72 -6.30
C THR A 463 5.58 -3.93 -6.88
N ILE A 464 5.74 -4.98 -6.10
CA ILE A 464 6.32 -6.26 -6.54
C ILE A 464 5.45 -7.40 -6.04
N ASP A 465 4.99 -8.24 -6.96
CA ASP A 465 4.25 -9.46 -6.64
C ASP A 465 5.22 -10.65 -6.62
N VAL A 466 5.23 -11.40 -5.53
CA VAL A 466 6.08 -12.58 -5.35
C VAL A 466 5.27 -13.81 -4.93
N LEU A 467 5.55 -14.96 -5.56
CA LEU A 467 5.07 -16.25 -5.10
C LEU A 467 6.00 -16.78 -4.00
N VAL A 468 5.42 -17.21 -2.89
CA VAL A 468 6.11 -17.83 -1.77
C VAL A 468 5.54 -19.22 -1.56
N LYS A 469 6.39 -20.24 -1.71
CA LYS A 469 6.06 -21.62 -1.38
C LYS A 469 6.33 -21.85 0.10
N THR A 470 5.36 -22.42 0.82
CA THR A 470 5.43 -22.65 2.26
C THR A 470 5.94 -24.05 2.56
N ASP A 471 7.18 -24.32 2.19
CA ASP A 471 7.83 -25.64 2.24
C ASP A 471 8.77 -25.83 3.44
N GLN A 472 8.72 -24.93 4.41
CA GLN A 472 9.53 -25.01 5.63
C GLN A 472 8.78 -25.76 6.74
N PHE A 473 9.52 -26.28 7.73
CA PHE A 473 8.92 -26.90 8.92
C PHE A 473 7.91 -25.97 9.59
N ASN A 474 6.85 -26.54 10.16
CA ASN A 474 5.82 -25.79 10.89
C ASN A 474 6.48 -24.92 11.97
N GLY A 475 6.21 -23.62 11.90
CA GLY A 475 6.79 -22.63 12.79
C GLY A 475 6.51 -21.20 12.34
N SER A 476 7.23 -20.27 12.96
CA SER A 476 7.14 -18.83 12.71
C SER A 476 8.41 -18.33 12.03
N TYR A 477 8.25 -17.59 10.93
CA TYR A 477 9.34 -17.04 10.14
C TYR A 477 9.20 -15.53 10.03
N PHE A 478 10.30 -14.79 10.23
CA PHE A 478 10.28 -13.35 10.10
C PHE A 478 10.23 -12.93 8.63
N MET A 479 9.30 -12.05 8.32
CA MET A 479 9.45 -11.11 7.20
C MET A 479 10.19 -9.89 7.76
N ALA A 480 11.16 -9.35 7.01
CA ALA A 480 11.85 -8.14 7.42
C ALA A 480 12.15 -7.23 6.24
N ALA A 481 12.16 -5.93 6.51
CA ALA A 481 12.62 -4.92 5.57
C ALA A 481 13.59 -3.94 6.23
N ARG A 482 14.60 -3.49 5.49
CA ARG A 482 15.56 -2.46 5.90
C ARG A 482 16.00 -1.61 4.72
N SER A 483 16.49 -0.41 5.00
CA SER A 483 16.95 0.53 3.99
C SER A 483 18.08 -0.02 3.12
N TYR A 484 17.98 0.29 1.83
CA TYR A 484 19.11 0.51 0.95
C TYR A 484 19.28 2.03 0.84
N SER A 485 20.37 2.55 1.39
CA SER A 485 20.69 3.97 1.37
C SER A 485 22.04 4.19 0.71
N SER A 486 22.04 5.00 -0.34
CA SER A 486 23.16 5.13 -1.27
C SER A 486 23.85 6.50 -1.18
N ALA A 487 23.12 7.53 -0.73
CA ALA A 487 23.61 8.88 -0.51
C ALA A 487 24.74 8.92 0.53
N PHE A 488 25.89 9.45 0.14
CA PHE A 488 26.99 9.67 1.07
C PHE A 488 26.71 10.89 1.96
N GLY A 489 26.75 10.70 3.29
CA GLY A 489 26.64 11.78 4.27
C GLY A 489 25.21 12.26 4.57
N ALA A 490 24.20 11.75 3.86
CA ALA A 490 22.79 12.00 4.19
C ALA A 490 22.35 11.10 5.36
N GLY A 491 21.51 11.62 6.25
CA GLY A 491 20.89 10.83 7.30
C GLY A 491 19.78 9.94 6.74
N PHE A 492 19.61 8.74 7.30
CA PHE A 492 18.51 7.83 6.97
C PHE A 492 18.10 7.01 8.19
N ASP A 493 16.88 6.48 8.18
CA ASP A 493 16.47 5.49 9.18
C ASP A 493 17.16 4.15 8.89
N ASN A 494 18.06 3.74 9.79
CA ASN A 494 18.84 2.50 9.69
C ASN A 494 18.26 1.35 10.55
N SER A 495 17.01 1.48 10.96
CA SER A 495 16.31 0.43 11.69
C SER A 495 15.75 -0.65 10.74
N THR A 496 15.24 -1.74 11.31
CA THR A 496 14.66 -2.86 10.55
C THR A 496 13.24 -3.11 11.04
N THR A 497 12.28 -3.11 10.12
CA THR A 497 10.89 -3.48 10.41
C THR A 497 10.67 -4.97 10.20
N THR A 498 9.76 -5.54 10.97
CA THR A 498 9.52 -7.00 11.01
C THR A 498 8.06 -7.34 11.10
N ALA A 499 7.71 -8.49 10.54
CA ALA A 499 6.41 -9.13 10.62
C ALA A 499 6.57 -10.65 10.68
N LEU A 500 5.50 -11.38 10.96
CA LEU A 500 5.51 -12.84 11.11
C LEU A 500 4.71 -13.53 10.01
N LEU A 501 5.32 -14.57 9.44
CA LEU A 501 4.70 -15.59 8.62
C LEU A 501 4.58 -16.87 9.47
N ASN A 502 3.37 -17.25 9.87
CA ASN A 502 3.10 -18.36 10.78
C ASN A 502 2.45 -19.53 10.07
N TYR A 503 2.97 -20.73 10.26
CA TYR A 503 2.35 -21.93 9.72
C TYR A 503 1.17 -22.37 10.61
N GLU A 504 -0.02 -22.56 10.02
CA GLU A 504 -1.26 -22.97 10.69
C GLU A 504 -1.23 -24.46 11.09
N TYR A 505 -0.33 -24.87 11.98
CA TYR A 505 -0.52 -26.09 12.78
C TYR A 505 0.43 -26.18 13.98
N ASP A 506 -0.19 -26.46 15.14
CA ASP A 506 0.35 -26.82 16.46
C ASP A 506 1.16 -25.79 17.26
N SER A 507 0.69 -25.63 18.50
CA SER A 507 1.11 -24.82 19.64
C SER A 507 2.50 -25.13 20.21
N GLN A 508 3.42 -25.69 19.43
CA GLN A 508 4.76 -26.02 19.90
C GLN A 508 5.78 -24.98 19.43
N LYS A 509 6.27 -24.22 20.41
CA LYS A 509 7.39 -23.26 20.30
C LYS A 509 8.58 -23.90 19.58
N ILE A 510 8.82 -23.52 18.32
CA ILE A 510 10.17 -23.53 17.78
C ILE A 510 10.47 -22.15 17.20
N THR A 511 10.97 -21.32 18.12
CA THR A 511 11.56 -20.00 17.91
C THR A 511 12.86 -20.11 17.13
N ASN A 512 12.79 -20.14 15.80
CA ASN A 512 13.95 -19.81 14.97
C ASN A 512 14.04 -18.27 14.87
N GLN A 513 14.68 -17.66 15.87
CA GLN A 513 14.82 -16.21 16.07
C GLN A 513 15.78 -15.51 15.07
N LYS A 514 15.89 -16.00 13.84
CA LYS A 514 16.78 -15.37 12.84
C LYS A 514 15.95 -14.52 11.89
N LEU A 515 16.34 -13.26 11.77
CA LEU A 515 15.90 -12.39 10.69
C LEU A 515 16.41 -12.95 9.34
N PRO A 516 15.73 -12.65 8.22
CA PRO A 516 16.26 -12.98 6.91
C PRO A 516 17.61 -12.29 6.69
N ILE A 517 18.51 -12.95 5.95
CA ILE A 517 19.77 -12.36 5.54
C ILE A 517 19.47 -11.36 4.42
N LEU A 518 19.41 -10.07 4.78
CA LEU A 518 19.28 -8.97 3.83
C LEU A 518 20.67 -8.44 3.45
N PRO A 519 20.85 -7.85 2.26
CA PRO A 519 22.08 -7.11 1.93
C PRO A 519 22.26 -5.89 2.85
N PRO A 520 23.50 -5.47 3.21
CA PRO A 520 23.71 -4.27 4.03
C PRO A 520 23.17 -3.02 3.35
N TYR A 521 22.89 -1.96 4.11
CA TYR A 521 22.21 -0.76 3.59
C TYR A 521 22.97 -0.09 2.43
N ASN A 522 24.28 -0.26 2.35
CA ASN A 522 25.14 0.32 1.32
C ASN A 522 25.45 -0.66 0.17
N ALA A 523 24.76 -1.80 0.08
CA ALA A 523 25.02 -2.87 -0.89
C ALA A 523 24.56 -2.52 -2.32
N THR A 524 25.20 -1.52 -2.93
CA THR A 524 24.86 -1.02 -4.27
C THR A 524 24.92 -2.11 -5.34
N LYS A 525 25.86 -3.06 -5.21
CA LYS A 525 25.90 -4.22 -6.13
C LYS A 525 24.65 -5.09 -6.01
N ALA A 526 24.19 -5.38 -4.79
CA ALA A 526 22.98 -6.18 -4.57
C ALA A 526 21.72 -5.49 -5.12
N ALA A 527 21.63 -4.16 -4.94
CA ALA A 527 20.58 -3.36 -5.53
C ALA A 527 20.60 -3.44 -7.08
N ASN A 528 21.76 -3.20 -7.69
CA ASN A 528 21.93 -3.25 -9.15
C ASN A 528 21.69 -4.65 -9.74
N ASP A 529 22.17 -5.70 -9.09
CA ASP A 529 21.96 -7.09 -9.51
C ASP A 529 20.45 -7.42 -9.54
N PHE A 530 19.67 -6.92 -8.57
CA PHE A 530 18.22 -7.14 -8.55
C PHE A 530 17.50 -6.38 -9.67
N ILE A 531 17.72 -5.07 -9.81
CA ILE A 531 16.99 -4.26 -10.81
C ILE A 531 17.29 -4.68 -12.25
N THR A 532 18.51 -5.18 -12.51
CA THR A 532 18.92 -5.64 -13.85
C THR A 532 18.43 -7.07 -14.17
N ALA A 533 17.98 -7.83 -13.17
CA ALA A 533 17.36 -9.14 -13.37
C ALA A 533 15.91 -9.07 -13.87
N LEU A 534 15.24 -7.92 -13.69
CA LEU A 534 13.86 -7.70 -14.11
C LEU A 534 13.72 -7.77 -15.63
N LYS A 535 12.77 -8.58 -16.10
CA LYS A 535 12.39 -8.70 -17.51
C LYS A 535 10.89 -8.85 -17.63
N ARG A 536 10.28 -8.34 -18.69
CA ARG A 536 8.84 -8.46 -18.92
C ARG A 536 8.47 -9.88 -19.37
N LEU A 537 7.32 -10.38 -18.93
CA LEU A 537 6.75 -11.60 -19.49
C LEU A 537 6.17 -11.31 -20.87
N VAL A 538 6.77 -11.88 -21.91
CA VAL A 538 6.27 -11.76 -23.30
C VAL A 538 5.66 -13.09 -23.75
N THR A 539 4.37 -13.07 -24.07
CA THR A 539 3.64 -14.24 -24.60
C THR A 539 2.71 -13.82 -25.73
N LYS A 540 2.13 -14.77 -26.48
CA LYS A 540 1.13 -14.45 -27.51
C LYS A 540 -0.06 -13.66 -26.97
N LYS A 541 -0.48 -13.92 -25.72
CA LYS A 541 -1.58 -13.20 -25.05
C LYS A 541 -1.14 -11.85 -24.43
N ARG A 542 0.16 -11.60 -24.33
CA ARG A 542 0.75 -10.40 -23.71
C ARG A 542 1.91 -9.89 -24.58
N PRO A 543 1.62 -9.44 -25.81
CA PRO A 543 2.67 -8.96 -26.70
C PRO A 543 3.32 -7.72 -26.11
N ILE A 544 4.52 -7.42 -26.58
CA ILE A 544 5.27 -6.21 -26.24
C ILE A 544 5.39 -5.35 -27.50
N THR A 545 5.31 -4.03 -27.35
CA THR A 545 5.54 -3.11 -28.47
C THR A 545 6.47 -2.00 -28.01
N ILE A 546 7.76 -2.27 -28.13
CA ILE A 546 8.80 -1.31 -27.77
C ILE A 546 9.00 -0.36 -28.96
N PRO A 547 8.96 0.97 -28.75
CA PRO A 547 9.31 1.91 -29.80
C PRO A 547 10.72 1.64 -30.35
N SER A 548 10.83 1.33 -31.64
CA SER A 548 12.11 1.05 -32.32
C SER A 548 12.68 2.29 -33.04
N LYS A 549 11.83 2.98 -33.80
CA LYS A 549 12.12 4.32 -34.36
C LYS A 549 11.73 5.37 -33.34
N ILE A 550 12.68 6.23 -32.96
CA ILE A 550 12.48 7.26 -31.92
C ILE A 550 12.31 8.62 -32.58
N ASP A 551 11.24 9.32 -32.22
CA ASP A 551 10.89 10.64 -32.74
C ASP A 551 11.44 11.74 -31.82
N THR A 552 11.51 11.49 -30.51
CA THR A 552 12.02 12.44 -29.51
C THR A 552 13.01 11.77 -28.57
N ARG A 553 14.21 12.33 -28.47
CA ARG A 553 15.24 11.93 -27.50
C ARG A 553 15.40 12.98 -26.42
N LEU A 554 15.35 12.56 -25.17
CA LEU A 554 15.49 13.40 -23.99
C LEU A 554 16.66 12.89 -23.16
N PHE A 555 17.49 13.80 -22.68
CA PHE A 555 18.57 13.52 -21.75
C PHE A 555 18.36 14.41 -20.53
N LEU A 556 17.94 13.81 -19.42
CA LEU A 556 17.52 14.52 -18.21
C LEU A 556 18.47 14.19 -17.06
N THR A 557 19.21 15.18 -16.57
CA THR A 557 20.04 15.04 -15.37
C THR A 557 19.20 15.22 -14.11
N ILE A 558 19.46 14.41 -13.09
CA ILE A 558 18.77 14.46 -11.80
C ILE A 558 19.78 14.79 -10.71
N SER A 559 19.47 15.81 -9.91
CA SER A 559 20.42 16.37 -8.95
C SER A 559 19.73 16.76 -7.65
N VAL A 560 20.38 16.46 -6.53
CA VAL A 560 20.19 17.22 -5.30
C VAL A 560 21.07 18.46 -5.39
N ASN A 561 20.56 19.58 -4.89
CA ASN A 561 21.10 20.91 -5.10
C ASN A 561 21.19 21.69 -3.79
N LEU A 562 21.94 22.79 -3.81
CA LEU A 562 22.00 23.75 -2.71
C LEU A 562 21.77 25.18 -3.20
N LEU A 563 21.08 25.95 -2.38
CA LEU A 563 20.74 27.35 -2.60
C LEU A 563 21.30 28.21 -1.49
N ASN A 564 21.75 29.41 -1.84
CA ASN A 564 22.12 30.38 -0.83
C ASN A 564 20.92 30.70 0.08
N CYS A 565 21.17 30.77 1.38
CA CYS A 565 20.13 31.18 2.32
C CYS A 565 19.76 32.64 2.09
N SER A 566 18.53 33.03 2.44
CA SER A 566 18.15 34.44 2.50
C SER A 566 19.02 35.17 3.53
N LYS A 567 19.42 36.42 3.24
CA LYS A 567 20.33 37.21 4.09
C LYS A 567 19.89 37.39 5.57
N ALA A 568 18.63 37.11 5.88
CA ALA A 568 18.06 37.30 7.22
C ALA A 568 18.15 36.08 8.15
N GLU A 569 18.51 34.88 7.65
CA GLU A 569 18.49 33.64 8.44
C GLU A 569 19.69 32.74 8.12
N ASN A 570 20.22 32.04 9.13
CA ASN A 570 21.23 31.01 8.92
C ASN A 570 20.54 29.68 8.60
N CYS A 571 20.81 29.13 7.41
CA CYS A 571 20.30 27.82 7.03
C CYS A 571 21.13 26.69 7.68
N THR A 572 20.47 25.58 7.98
CA THR A 572 21.10 24.40 8.63
C THR A 572 21.56 23.33 7.65
N GLY A 573 21.37 23.53 6.34
CA GLY A 573 21.86 22.60 5.33
C GLY A 573 23.39 22.69 5.15
N PRO A 574 23.98 21.82 4.32
CA PRO A 574 25.41 21.79 4.09
C PRO A 574 25.94 23.15 3.62
N LEU A 575 27.15 23.51 4.04
CA LEU A 575 27.79 24.80 3.71
C LEU A 575 26.99 26.05 4.17
N GLY A 576 26.06 25.90 5.13
CA GLY A 576 25.16 26.99 5.55
C GLY A 576 24.13 27.36 4.47
N LYS A 577 23.90 26.46 3.51
CA LYS A 577 22.97 26.61 2.39
C LYS A 577 21.68 25.83 2.65
N ARG A 578 20.69 26.03 1.78
CA ARG A 578 19.40 25.36 1.79
C ARG A 578 19.35 24.24 0.75
N PHE A 579 18.73 23.11 1.08
CA PHE A 579 18.45 22.04 0.12
C PHE A 579 17.47 22.47 -0.98
N SER A 580 17.74 21.96 -2.18
CA SER A 580 16.88 21.98 -3.34
C SER A 580 17.15 20.72 -4.17
N SER A 581 16.42 20.54 -5.26
CA SER A 581 16.65 19.48 -6.23
C SER A 581 16.12 19.92 -7.58
N SER A 582 16.60 19.27 -8.64
CA SER A 582 16.25 19.65 -10.00
C SER A 582 16.26 18.50 -10.99
N ILE A 583 15.56 18.71 -12.10
CA ILE A 583 15.68 17.92 -13.33
C ILE A 583 16.19 18.86 -14.43
N ASN A 584 17.29 18.52 -15.10
CA ASN A 584 18.00 19.39 -16.05
C ASN A 584 18.29 20.80 -15.51
N ASN A 585 18.69 20.91 -14.25
CA ASN A 585 18.99 22.16 -13.55
C ASN A 585 17.78 23.09 -13.35
N ILE A 586 16.55 22.60 -13.56
CA ILE A 586 15.31 23.30 -13.22
C ILE A 586 14.75 22.71 -11.93
N SER A 587 14.76 23.50 -10.86
CA SER A 587 14.02 23.22 -9.64
C SER A 587 12.58 23.70 -9.81
N PHE A 588 11.66 22.75 -9.80
CA PHE A 588 10.27 23.00 -10.14
C PHE A 588 9.56 23.82 -9.06
N ILE A 589 8.88 24.88 -9.48
CA ILE A 589 7.96 25.62 -8.62
C ILE A 589 6.53 25.20 -8.94
N THR A 590 5.83 24.68 -7.94
CA THR A 590 4.40 24.40 -8.03
C THR A 590 3.61 25.72 -8.16
N PRO A 591 2.74 25.86 -9.18
CA PRO A 591 1.93 27.07 -9.38
C PRO A 591 0.74 27.14 -8.42
N ASN A 592 0.04 28.29 -8.40
CA ASN A 592 -1.22 28.45 -7.63
C ASN A 592 -2.49 28.12 -8.43
N ILE A 593 -2.39 28.06 -9.76
CA ILE A 593 -3.42 27.56 -10.66
C ILE A 593 -2.87 26.27 -11.24
N ASP A 594 -3.66 25.20 -11.25
CA ASP A 594 -3.15 23.92 -11.74
C ASP A 594 -2.82 23.97 -13.24
N ILE A 595 -1.73 23.30 -13.63
CA ILE A 595 -1.19 23.34 -15.00
C ILE A 595 -2.21 22.83 -16.01
N LEU A 596 -3.03 21.84 -15.65
CA LEU A 596 -4.03 21.27 -16.52
C LEU A 596 -5.15 22.26 -16.84
N SER A 597 -5.73 22.92 -15.83
CA SER A 597 -6.69 24.00 -16.00
C SER A 597 -6.09 25.16 -16.80
N ALA A 598 -4.85 25.54 -16.49
CA ALA A 598 -4.16 26.60 -17.23
C ALA A 598 -3.95 26.25 -18.71
N TYR A 599 -3.62 25.00 -19.01
CA TYR A 599 -3.51 24.51 -20.38
C TYR A 599 -4.87 24.48 -21.07
N TYR A 600 -5.87 23.87 -20.45
CA TYR A 600 -7.19 23.64 -21.04
C TYR A 600 -7.93 24.95 -21.33
N TYR A 601 -7.90 25.90 -20.39
CA TYR A 601 -8.54 27.21 -20.52
C TYR A 601 -7.61 28.29 -21.09
N ASN A 602 -6.40 27.93 -21.52
CA ASN A 602 -5.42 28.85 -22.11
C ASN A 602 -5.10 30.07 -21.20
N ILE A 603 -4.94 29.82 -19.90
CA ILE A 603 -4.59 30.83 -18.90
C ILE A 603 -3.10 31.15 -19.03
N LYS A 604 -2.78 32.43 -19.23
CA LYS A 604 -1.40 32.91 -19.41
C LYS A 604 -0.70 33.10 -18.07
N GLY A 605 0.64 32.95 -18.06
CA GLY A 605 1.48 33.29 -16.90
C GLY A 605 1.60 32.20 -15.82
N VAL A 606 1.02 31.01 -16.02
CA VAL A 606 1.08 29.90 -15.05
C VAL A 606 2.32 29.03 -15.24
N PHE A 607 2.66 28.72 -16.49
CA PHE A 607 3.81 27.88 -16.85
C PHE A 607 4.38 28.31 -18.20
N THR A 608 5.62 27.88 -18.49
CA THR A 608 6.26 28.04 -19.80
C THR A 608 6.51 26.68 -20.46
N LYS A 609 6.61 26.65 -21.80
CA LYS A 609 6.69 25.42 -22.61
C LYS A 609 8.12 25.06 -23.05
N ASP A 610 9.11 25.64 -22.38
CA ASP A 610 10.52 25.65 -22.75
C ASP A 610 11.39 24.76 -21.83
N PHE A 611 10.82 23.70 -21.23
CA PHE A 611 11.63 22.76 -20.46
C PHE A 611 12.75 22.17 -21.35
N PRO A 612 14.02 22.17 -20.91
CA PRO A 612 15.14 21.81 -21.76
C PRO A 612 15.22 20.29 -22.00
N LYS A 613 15.37 19.89 -23.27
CA LYS A 613 15.51 18.46 -23.67
C LYS A 613 16.84 17.83 -23.26
N ASN A 614 17.84 18.66 -22.98
CA ASN A 614 19.19 18.29 -22.56
C ASN A 614 19.60 19.22 -21.40
N PRO A 615 20.50 18.81 -20.50
CA PRO A 615 21.01 19.68 -19.46
C PRO A 615 21.69 20.91 -20.10
N PRO A 616 21.44 22.11 -19.58
CA PRO A 616 21.96 23.34 -20.16
C PRO A 616 23.50 23.40 -20.13
N ILE A 617 24.12 22.70 -19.17
CA ILE A 617 25.57 22.62 -19.01
C ILE A 617 25.96 21.14 -19.04
N LYS A 618 26.92 20.80 -19.91
CA LYS A 618 27.53 19.47 -19.96
C LYS A 618 28.76 19.43 -19.05
N PHE A 619 28.87 18.39 -18.24
CA PHE A 619 30.01 18.12 -17.38
C PHE A 619 30.13 16.61 -17.16
N ASN A 620 31.15 16.18 -16.42
CA ASN A 620 31.25 14.80 -15.97
C ASN A 620 30.20 14.57 -14.86
N TYR A 621 28.98 14.13 -15.22
CA TYR A 621 27.84 14.06 -14.30
C TYR A 621 28.11 13.22 -13.05
N THR A 622 28.85 12.13 -13.20
CA THR A 622 29.24 11.21 -12.12
C THR A 622 30.68 11.40 -11.66
N GLY A 623 31.26 12.60 -11.84
CA GLY A 623 32.60 12.91 -11.36
C GLY A 623 32.68 12.97 -9.83
N ASP A 624 33.83 12.60 -9.26
CA ASP A 624 34.04 12.63 -7.80
C ASP A 624 34.20 14.05 -7.24
N THR A 625 34.64 15.00 -8.08
CA THR A 625 34.82 16.40 -7.70
C THR A 625 34.15 17.29 -8.72
N LEU A 626 33.11 18.01 -8.28
CA LEU A 626 32.33 18.91 -9.12
C LEU A 626 32.45 20.35 -8.61
N PRO A 627 32.48 21.35 -9.51
CA PRO A 627 32.59 22.75 -9.10
C PRO A 627 31.34 23.22 -8.36
N GLU A 628 31.53 24.06 -7.34
CA GLU A 628 30.45 24.60 -6.50
C GLU A 628 29.40 25.39 -7.31
N SER A 629 29.79 25.94 -8.47
CA SER A 629 28.89 26.65 -9.38
C SER A 629 27.73 25.79 -9.92
N LEU A 630 27.84 24.46 -9.85
CA LEU A 630 26.77 23.54 -10.27
C LEU A 630 25.75 23.26 -9.15
N LEU A 631 26.01 23.68 -7.91
CA LEU A 631 25.11 23.39 -6.79
C LEU A 631 23.75 24.08 -6.93
N THR A 632 23.71 25.27 -7.53
CA THR A 632 22.52 26.13 -7.55
C THR A 632 21.74 25.99 -8.86
N PRO A 633 20.50 25.49 -8.81
CA PRO A 633 19.63 25.34 -9.97
C PRO A 633 18.92 26.65 -10.31
N GLU A 634 18.36 26.69 -11.51
CA GLU A 634 17.36 27.69 -11.89
C GLU A 634 15.99 27.24 -11.37
N PHE A 635 15.15 28.18 -10.96
CA PHE A 635 13.77 27.89 -10.58
C PHE A 635 12.81 28.16 -11.72
N GLY A 636 11.80 27.29 -11.89
CA GLY A 636 10.72 27.59 -12.83
C GLY A 636 9.64 26.54 -12.92
N THR A 637 8.47 26.97 -13.36
CA THR A 637 7.34 26.11 -13.73
C THR A 637 7.37 25.87 -15.24
N LYS A 638 8.31 25.02 -15.68
CA LYS A 638 8.55 24.70 -17.10
C LYS A 638 7.97 23.33 -17.44
N VAL A 639 7.26 23.22 -18.57
CA VAL A 639 6.69 21.95 -19.06
C VAL A 639 7.37 21.49 -20.35
N MET A 640 7.53 20.17 -20.49
CA MET A 640 8.01 19.52 -21.70
C MET A 640 6.84 19.16 -22.59
N VAL A 641 6.72 19.83 -23.74
CA VAL A 641 5.66 19.53 -24.71
C VAL A 641 6.06 18.36 -25.59
N LEU A 642 5.17 17.38 -25.71
CA LEU A 642 5.28 16.25 -26.63
C LEU A 642 4.10 16.26 -27.60
N GLU A 643 4.38 15.97 -28.88
CA GLU A 643 3.32 15.69 -29.84
C GLU A 643 2.63 14.37 -29.49
N TYR A 644 1.32 14.30 -29.72
CA TYR A 644 0.59 13.05 -29.62
C TYR A 644 1.28 11.99 -30.48
N ASP A 645 1.39 10.79 -29.93
CA ASP A 645 1.96 9.62 -30.59
C ASP A 645 3.48 9.56 -30.73
N ALA A 646 4.19 10.60 -30.30
CA ALA A 646 5.65 10.63 -30.37
C ALA A 646 6.26 9.42 -29.64
N LYS A 647 7.18 8.72 -30.31
CA LYS A 647 7.99 7.65 -29.71
C LYS A 647 9.16 8.30 -28.98
N VAL A 648 9.15 8.23 -27.67
CA VAL A 648 10.10 8.92 -26.81
C VAL A 648 11.15 7.93 -26.29
N GLU A 649 12.42 8.31 -26.41
CA GLU A 649 13.50 7.74 -25.59
C GLU A 649 13.94 8.78 -24.58
N LEU A 650 13.93 8.39 -23.31
CA LEU A 650 14.27 9.24 -22.19
C LEU A 650 15.43 8.60 -21.42
N VAL A 651 16.57 9.27 -21.38
CA VAL A 651 17.68 8.89 -20.53
C VAL A 651 17.68 9.75 -19.28
N LEU A 652 17.58 9.11 -18.13
CA LEU A 652 17.71 9.70 -16.81
C LEU A 652 19.15 9.51 -16.34
N GLN A 653 19.88 10.59 -16.14
CA GLN A 653 21.27 10.60 -15.69
C GLN A 653 21.33 11.09 -14.25
N GLY A 654 21.69 10.22 -13.31
CA GLY A 654 22.05 10.63 -11.96
C GLY A 654 23.32 11.48 -11.98
N THR A 655 23.38 12.49 -11.11
CA THR A 655 24.57 13.35 -10.96
C THR A 655 25.16 13.21 -9.55
N ASN A 656 26.43 13.54 -9.42
CA ASN A 656 27.12 13.62 -8.12
C ASN A 656 27.12 15.04 -7.55
N ILE A 657 26.24 15.93 -8.05
CA ILE A 657 26.07 17.26 -7.46
C ILE A 657 25.61 17.07 -6.01
N LEU A 658 26.35 17.67 -5.08
CA LEU A 658 26.26 17.47 -3.63
C LEU A 658 26.57 16.04 -3.18
N ALA A 659 25.75 15.07 -3.56
CA ALA A 659 25.93 13.67 -3.25
C ALA A 659 25.29 12.80 -4.35
N SER A 660 25.95 11.71 -4.69
CA SER A 660 25.37 10.69 -5.55
C SER A 660 24.31 9.90 -4.79
N ASP A 661 23.12 9.74 -5.36
CA ASP A 661 22.05 8.96 -4.78
C ASP A 661 21.30 8.14 -5.85
N ASN A 662 20.51 7.20 -5.36
CA ASN A 662 19.54 6.45 -6.12
C ASN A 662 18.23 7.24 -6.15
N HIS A 663 17.64 7.40 -7.33
CA HIS A 663 16.41 8.17 -7.49
C HIS A 663 15.29 7.30 -8.10
N PRO A 664 14.25 6.91 -7.35
CA PRO A 664 13.05 6.34 -7.94
C PRO A 664 12.29 7.41 -8.69
N ILE A 665 12.34 7.38 -10.03
CA ILE A 665 11.62 8.33 -10.89
C ILE A 665 10.32 7.70 -11.35
N HIS A 666 9.20 8.35 -10.98
CA HIS A 666 7.85 7.97 -11.33
C HIS A 666 7.31 8.87 -12.45
N LEU A 667 6.58 8.28 -13.41
CA LEU A 667 5.87 9.01 -14.47
C LEU A 667 4.37 8.70 -14.40
N HIS A 668 3.57 9.74 -14.17
CA HIS A 668 2.11 9.66 -14.20
C HIS A 668 1.60 9.38 -15.62
N GLY A 669 0.42 8.75 -15.72
CA GLY A 669 -0.29 8.55 -16.99
C GLY A 669 0.34 7.52 -17.95
N TYR A 670 1.48 6.94 -17.60
CA TYR A 670 2.24 6.03 -18.43
C TYR A 670 2.86 4.88 -17.62
N SER A 671 3.01 3.75 -18.29
CA SER A 671 4.10 2.83 -18.01
C SER A 671 5.14 2.98 -19.12
N PHE A 672 6.38 2.63 -18.85
CA PHE A 672 7.50 2.73 -19.80
C PHE A 672 8.35 1.46 -19.78
N TYR A 673 9.04 1.20 -20.88
CA TYR A 673 10.01 0.11 -20.98
C TYR A 673 11.38 0.59 -20.53
N VAL A 674 11.97 -0.05 -19.53
CA VAL A 674 13.36 0.25 -19.14
C VAL A 674 14.32 -0.56 -20.01
N VAL A 675 14.83 0.09 -21.06
CA VAL A 675 15.62 -0.58 -22.09
C VAL A 675 17.10 -0.71 -21.72
N GLY A 676 17.58 0.02 -20.71
CA GLY A 676 18.96 -0.12 -20.27
C GLY A 676 19.27 0.60 -18.97
N TYR A 677 20.35 0.16 -18.33
CA TYR A 677 20.97 0.78 -17.17
C TYR A 677 22.48 0.85 -17.39
N GLY A 678 23.13 1.77 -16.70
CA GLY A 678 24.60 1.81 -16.64
C GLY A 678 25.12 2.61 -15.47
N ILE A 679 26.39 2.40 -15.18
CA ILE A 679 27.17 3.19 -14.20
C ILE A 679 28.09 4.12 -14.99
N GLY A 680 28.31 5.32 -14.45
CA GLY A 680 28.99 6.43 -15.08
C GLY A 680 28.04 7.35 -15.85
N ASN A 681 28.63 8.12 -16.77
CA ASN A 681 27.86 8.93 -17.70
C ASN A 681 27.38 8.07 -18.87
N PHE A 682 26.13 8.26 -19.29
CA PHE A 682 25.60 7.63 -20.49
C PHE A 682 26.40 8.04 -21.74
N ASP A 683 26.85 7.04 -22.51
CA ASP A 683 27.48 7.23 -23.81
C ASP A 683 26.46 6.97 -24.93
N PRO A 684 25.93 8.03 -25.59
CA PRO A 684 24.92 7.88 -26.63
C PRO A 684 25.41 7.11 -27.87
N SER A 685 26.71 6.88 -28.02
CA SER A 685 27.28 6.12 -29.13
C SER A 685 27.42 4.62 -28.83
N LYS A 686 27.55 4.24 -27.55
CA LYS A 686 27.85 2.86 -27.13
C LYS A 686 26.71 2.20 -26.37
N ASP A 687 26.12 2.91 -25.42
CA ASP A 687 25.17 2.29 -24.49
C ASP A 687 23.85 1.86 -25.14
N PRO A 688 23.30 2.57 -26.15
CA PRO A 688 22.14 2.07 -26.90
C PRO A 688 22.34 0.70 -27.56
N GLN A 689 23.59 0.30 -27.84
CA GLN A 689 23.90 -1.02 -28.43
C GLN A 689 23.66 -2.17 -27.43
N LYS A 690 23.62 -1.86 -26.13
CA LYS A 690 23.39 -2.82 -25.04
C LYS A 690 21.92 -2.86 -24.60
N TYR A 691 21.04 -2.09 -25.24
CA TYR A 691 19.65 -2.02 -24.83
C TYR A 691 18.96 -3.38 -24.96
N ASN A 692 18.18 -3.74 -23.94
CA ASN A 692 17.21 -4.81 -24.03
C ASN A 692 16.01 -4.31 -24.84
N LEU A 693 15.97 -4.67 -26.12
CA LEU A 693 14.85 -4.40 -27.03
C LEU A 693 14.01 -5.65 -27.31
N VAL A 694 14.09 -6.66 -26.45
CA VAL A 694 13.36 -7.93 -26.58
C VAL A 694 12.32 -8.06 -25.48
N ASP A 695 12.75 -7.99 -24.22
CA ASP A 695 11.89 -8.16 -23.04
C ASP A 695 12.23 -7.17 -21.90
N PRO A 696 12.46 -5.87 -22.17
CA PRO A 696 12.70 -4.89 -21.11
C PRO A 696 11.52 -4.85 -20.14
N PRO A 697 11.78 -4.69 -18.83
CA PRO A 697 10.69 -4.58 -17.85
C PRO A 697 9.83 -3.36 -18.17
N GLU A 698 8.51 -3.50 -17.99
CA GLU A 698 7.53 -2.43 -18.11
C GLU A 698 7.18 -1.96 -16.70
N GLN A 699 7.43 -0.69 -16.40
CA GLN A 699 7.36 -0.12 -15.06
C GLN A 699 6.69 1.25 -15.09
N THR A 700 6.29 1.74 -13.93
CA THR A 700 5.79 3.11 -13.72
C THR A 700 6.77 3.94 -12.91
N THR A 701 7.62 3.27 -12.13
CA THR A 701 8.70 3.87 -11.34
C THR A 701 10.01 3.12 -11.60
N VAL A 702 11.08 3.84 -11.92
CA VAL A 702 12.42 3.29 -12.17
C VAL A 702 13.43 3.82 -11.17
N ALA A 703 14.25 2.92 -10.60
CA ALA A 703 15.39 3.29 -9.80
C ALA A 703 16.53 3.75 -10.73
N VAL A 704 16.85 5.04 -10.75
CA VAL A 704 18.05 5.55 -11.41
C VAL A 704 19.24 5.22 -10.49
N PRO A 705 20.21 4.39 -10.93
CA PRO A 705 21.28 3.94 -10.06
C PRO A 705 22.20 5.08 -9.61
N LYS A 706 22.72 4.96 -8.39
CA LYS A 706 23.81 5.78 -7.85
C LYS A 706 24.97 5.76 -8.84
N ASN A 707 25.54 6.94 -9.09
CA ASN A 707 26.61 7.15 -10.08
C ASN A 707 26.23 6.60 -11.47
N GLY A 708 24.97 6.64 -11.89
CA GLY A 708 24.55 5.93 -13.09
C GLY A 708 23.40 6.57 -13.84
N TRP A 709 22.83 5.79 -14.76
CA TRP A 709 21.75 6.21 -15.65
C TRP A 709 20.78 5.06 -15.92
N ALA A 710 19.54 5.42 -16.27
CA ALA A 710 18.52 4.51 -16.78
C ALA A 710 17.93 5.07 -18.09
N ALA A 711 17.72 4.22 -19.08
CA ALA A 711 17.12 4.57 -20.36
C ALA A 711 15.73 3.95 -20.50
N LEU A 712 14.76 4.79 -20.83
CA LEU A 712 13.34 4.46 -20.91
C LEU A 712 12.81 4.68 -22.33
N ARG A 713 11.84 3.86 -22.74
CA ARG A 713 11.05 4.11 -23.95
C ARG A 713 9.56 4.02 -23.68
N PHE A 714 8.82 4.99 -24.20
CA PHE A 714 7.36 4.99 -24.18
C PHE A 714 6.82 5.73 -25.41
N ARG A 715 5.52 5.60 -25.65
CA ARG A 715 4.80 6.31 -26.71
C ARG A 715 3.91 7.35 -26.04
N ALA A 716 4.02 8.61 -26.41
CA ALA A 716 3.23 9.71 -25.85
C ALA A 716 1.80 9.71 -26.42
N ASN A 717 1.03 8.65 -26.19
CA ASN A 717 -0.30 8.42 -26.75
C ASN A 717 -1.46 8.70 -25.77
N ASN A 718 -1.16 9.35 -24.64
CA ASN A 718 -2.13 9.73 -23.64
C ASN A 718 -2.15 11.27 -23.51
N PRO A 719 -3.12 11.96 -24.17
CA PRO A 719 -3.17 13.42 -24.19
C PRO A 719 -3.52 13.95 -22.79
N GLY A 720 -2.80 14.97 -22.35
CA GLY A 720 -2.95 15.50 -21.01
C GLY A 720 -1.68 16.10 -20.41
N VAL A 721 -1.76 16.37 -19.12
CA VAL A 721 -0.68 16.93 -18.31
C VAL A 721 -0.27 15.86 -17.29
N TRP A 722 0.98 15.43 -17.36
CA TRP A 722 1.49 14.27 -16.62
C TRP A 722 2.75 14.63 -15.85
N LEU A 723 2.70 14.47 -14.53
CA LEU A 723 3.84 14.71 -13.65
C LEU A 723 4.89 13.60 -13.82
N MET A 724 6.16 13.96 -13.87
CA MET A 724 7.28 13.06 -13.63
C MET A 724 8.10 13.60 -12.47
N HIS A 725 8.34 12.78 -11.46
CA HIS A 725 9.01 13.23 -10.25
C HIS A 725 9.81 12.12 -9.58
N CYS A 726 10.75 12.50 -8.72
CA CYS A 726 11.33 11.54 -7.80
C CYS A 726 10.33 11.19 -6.70
N HIS A 727 10.23 9.90 -6.39
CA HIS A 727 9.31 9.36 -5.40
C HIS A 727 9.91 9.32 -3.98
N LEU A 728 11.09 9.94 -3.80
CA LEU A 728 11.58 10.35 -2.49
C LEU A 728 10.94 11.70 -2.15
N GLU A 729 10.15 11.76 -1.09
CA GLU A 729 9.28 12.89 -0.80
C GLU A 729 10.08 14.17 -0.54
N ARG A 730 11.25 14.06 0.10
CA ARG A 730 12.16 15.21 0.26
C ARG A 730 12.58 15.78 -1.10
N HIS A 731 12.92 14.91 -2.07
CA HIS A 731 13.36 15.35 -3.40
C HIS A 731 12.22 15.97 -4.19
N GLN A 732 11.02 15.40 -4.10
CA GLN A 732 9.81 15.98 -4.68
C GLN A 732 9.53 17.38 -4.10
N SER A 733 9.58 17.50 -2.77
CA SER A 733 9.36 18.76 -2.04
C SER A 733 10.39 19.84 -2.38
N TRP A 734 11.61 19.43 -2.73
CA TRP A 734 12.72 20.31 -3.08
C TRP A 734 12.75 20.75 -4.57
N GLY A 735 11.86 20.21 -5.41
CA GLY A 735 11.72 20.61 -6.80
C GLY A 735 12.17 19.59 -7.85
N MET A 736 12.40 18.33 -7.49
CA MET A 736 12.75 17.23 -8.43
C MET A 736 11.52 16.73 -9.18
N ASN A 737 10.85 17.66 -9.87
CA ASN A 737 9.64 17.46 -10.62
C ASN A 737 9.82 18.03 -12.02
N MET A 738 9.10 17.48 -12.97
CA MET A 738 8.84 18.11 -14.26
C MET A 738 7.49 17.63 -14.79
N VAL A 739 6.95 18.31 -15.79
CA VAL A 739 5.63 17.99 -16.33
C VAL A 739 5.72 17.76 -17.83
N PHE A 740 5.22 16.62 -18.29
CA PHE A 740 4.95 16.38 -19.70
C PHE A 740 3.57 16.92 -20.06
N LEU A 741 3.52 17.75 -21.10
CA LEU A 741 2.28 18.18 -21.74
C LEU A 741 2.19 17.46 -23.07
N VAL A 742 1.34 16.45 -23.14
CA VAL A 742 1.09 15.66 -24.35
C VAL A 742 -0.12 16.25 -25.04
N LYS A 743 0.07 16.75 -26.27
CA LYS A 743 -1.00 17.38 -27.03
C LYS A 743 -2.09 16.38 -27.40
N ASP A 744 -3.25 16.94 -27.74
CA ASP A 744 -4.34 16.22 -28.36
C ASP A 744 -3.92 15.56 -29.69
N GLY A 745 -4.43 14.37 -29.93
CA GLY A 745 -4.36 13.67 -31.21
C GLY A 745 -5.39 14.18 -32.22
N PRO A 746 -5.39 13.61 -33.44
CA PRO A 746 -6.21 14.09 -34.55
C PRO A 746 -7.70 13.79 -34.39
N THR A 747 -8.08 12.75 -33.65
CA THR A 747 -9.48 12.27 -33.52
C THR A 747 -10.05 12.58 -32.14
N SER A 748 -11.37 12.69 -32.00
CA SER A 748 -12.05 12.89 -30.71
C SER A 748 -11.73 11.81 -29.66
N THR A 749 -11.47 10.58 -30.11
CA THR A 749 -11.05 9.45 -29.26
C THR A 749 -9.64 9.61 -28.71
N ASN A 750 -8.85 10.55 -29.23
CA ASN A 750 -7.45 10.77 -28.87
C ASN A 750 -7.23 12.20 -28.33
N LYS A 751 -8.29 12.83 -27.83
CA LYS A 751 -8.26 14.12 -27.13
C LYS A 751 -8.54 13.94 -25.65
N ILE A 752 -8.04 14.89 -24.86
CA ILE A 752 -8.40 15.01 -23.44
C ILE A 752 -9.93 15.09 -23.29
N VAL A 753 -10.47 14.41 -22.28
CA VAL A 753 -11.89 14.53 -21.95
C VAL A 753 -12.20 15.92 -21.38
N HIS A 754 -13.46 16.35 -21.45
CA HIS A 754 -13.88 17.60 -20.82
C HIS A 754 -13.67 17.56 -19.30
N PRO A 755 -13.33 18.71 -18.68
CA PRO A 755 -13.21 18.81 -17.23
C PRO A 755 -14.53 18.42 -16.55
N PRO A 756 -14.48 17.69 -15.43
CA PRO A 756 -15.68 17.35 -14.69
C PRO A 756 -16.28 18.61 -14.05
N PRO A 757 -17.61 18.71 -13.92
CA PRO A 757 -18.29 19.90 -13.39
C PRO A 757 -18.03 20.13 -11.88
N ASP A 758 -17.54 19.11 -11.17
CA ASP A 758 -17.19 19.14 -9.75
C ASP A 758 -15.68 19.30 -9.51
N LEU A 759 -14.90 19.73 -10.52
CA LEU A 759 -13.45 19.97 -10.36
C LEU A 759 -13.21 20.98 -9.22
N PRO A 760 -12.28 20.72 -8.29
CA PRO A 760 -11.96 21.68 -7.23
C PRO A 760 -11.44 23.00 -7.81
N ALA A 761 -11.95 24.11 -7.29
CA ALA A 761 -11.53 25.43 -7.71
C ALA A 761 -10.12 25.78 -7.18
N CYS A 762 -9.39 26.51 -8.01
CA CYS A 762 -8.30 27.40 -7.62
C CYS A 762 -8.92 28.78 -7.36
#